data_AF-A0A6S6R129-F1
#
_entry.id   AF-A0A6S6R129-F1
#
_cell.length_a   1.000
_cell.length_b   1.000
_cell.length_c   1.000
_cell.angle_alpha   90.00
_cell.angle_beta   90.00
_cell.angle_gamma   90.00
#
_symmetry.space_group_name_H-M   'P 1'
#
loop_
_entity.id
_entity.type
_entity.pdbx_description
1 polymer ?
#
loop_
_entity_poly.entity_id
_entity_poly.type
_entity_poly.pdbx_seq_one_letter_code
_entity_poly.pdbx_strand_id
1 'polypeptide(L)'
;MRKIISLLLAVCLLTAGFYTQTPVKAATNYNYGEALQKAIMFYEFQRSGELPDDIRNNWRGDSGLSDGSDVGLDLTGGWYDAGDHVKFNLPMAYTATMLAWSIYEAEDALRDSGQLEYLLKEIKWATDYLIKCHPSANVFYYQVGDGNADHSWWGPAEVMQMERPSFKVDLSKPGSAVTGEAAAALAAAAVIFEDIDPAYAATCIKHAKELFAFADTAKSDSGYTAANGFYSSHSGFYDELSWAGVWLYLATGETPYLTKAESYVSNWGTEPQSSTIAYKWAQSWDDKHNGAALLLAKITGKEVYKTATEMHLDYWSVGYNGSRVSYTPKGLAWLDSWGALRYATTTAFLASVYADWSGCTPSKVDTYKTFAKQQVDYALGSTGRSFVVGFGTNPSERPHHRTAHGSWADSQTTPNNHRHTIYGALVGGPGKDDSYTDDIGNYINNEIACDYNAGFVGALAKLYGEYGGNPIENFKAIEEVTDDEFFVEAGINASGNNFIEVKALINNRTGWPARMGDKLSFKYFVDITEGVNLGYSAADFTVKTNYNAGATVSNLLPWDVENNIYYVDVDFTGTKIYPGGQSAYRKEVQFRIAGPMNTNFWDNSNDFSYTDIKGVSSGKTVKTVYIPVYDAGVKVFGDEPGNAQSSSSITPVTAAFDKYDPKDITVTVNYNGNTLNSIKNGTTTLVKGTDYTVTGDAIKLAASYLSTLTTGTTKLVFDFSAGMDPALTISVTDTTPSASITPTSAQFDKHPDNQADIAVDLTLNAHTFNGIRNGSTLLTEGTDYVVTDDTVTLLSSYLAGKTLGKLELTFDFSAGIDPVLTVTIIDSSIVVSGDIKVQMFNGSTSASTNGITPRFKLYNTGTTDINLSDVTLRYYYTIDGEKAQTMWCDWSTAGTDNVTGKFVKLPVAASEADYYLEIGFTSAAGVLTAGSSIEVQVRFSKNDWTNYTQTGDYSYQGTGSSYVDWDKVTGYLAGNLQWGIEP
;
A
#
# COMPACT_ATOMS: atom_id res chain seq x y z
N MET A 1 9.40 7.95 -70.48
CA MET A 1 8.39 7.15 -69.76
C MET A 1 8.91 5.88 -69.09
N ARG A 2 9.94 5.18 -69.58
CA ARG A 2 10.44 3.95 -68.91
C ARG A 2 11.44 4.13 -67.75
N LYS A 3 11.93 5.35 -67.47
CA LYS A 3 12.87 5.62 -66.35
C LYS A 3 12.22 6.25 -65.11
N ILE A 4 10.96 6.67 -65.19
CA ILE A 4 10.22 7.26 -64.05
C ILE A 4 9.42 6.19 -63.31
N ILE A 5 8.99 5.13 -64.00
CA ILE A 5 8.22 4.02 -63.40
C ILE A 5 9.12 3.12 -62.53
N SER A 6 10.40 2.96 -62.88
CA SER A 6 11.34 2.16 -62.06
C SER A 6 11.79 2.85 -60.77
N LEU A 7 11.78 4.20 -60.72
CA LEU A 7 12.10 4.95 -59.49
C LEU A 7 10.89 4.99 -58.55
N LEU A 8 9.67 5.07 -59.08
CA LEU A 8 8.44 4.98 -58.28
C LEU A 8 8.19 3.56 -57.73
N LEU A 9 8.56 2.49 -58.43
CA LEU A 9 8.49 1.14 -57.85
C LEU A 9 9.52 0.89 -56.75
N ALA A 10 10.73 1.46 -56.84
CA ALA A 10 11.75 1.34 -55.79
C ALA A 10 11.38 2.15 -54.53
N VAL A 11 10.76 3.33 -54.69
CA VAL A 11 10.27 4.14 -53.56
C VAL A 11 9.01 3.52 -52.94
N CYS A 12 8.08 2.95 -53.73
CA CYS A 12 6.93 2.23 -53.18
C CYS A 12 7.28 0.89 -52.50
N LEU A 13 8.40 0.25 -52.87
CA LEU A 13 8.92 -0.94 -52.17
C LEU A 13 9.77 -0.59 -50.94
N LEU A 14 10.19 0.67 -50.78
CA LEU A 14 10.85 1.19 -49.56
C LEU A 14 9.86 1.82 -48.58
N THR A 15 8.65 2.18 -49.02
CA THR A 15 7.54 2.67 -48.18
C THR A 15 6.46 1.61 -47.91
N ALA A 16 6.59 0.40 -48.48
CA ALA A 16 5.84 -0.77 -48.02
C ALA A 16 6.43 -1.15 -46.66
N GLY A 17 5.87 -0.52 -45.63
CA GLY A 17 6.37 -0.43 -44.28
C GLY A 17 6.97 -1.73 -43.79
N PHE A 18 8.17 -1.59 -43.21
CA PHE A 18 8.42 -2.13 -41.90
C PHE A 18 7.25 -1.71 -40.99
N TYR A 19 6.12 -2.43 -41.07
CA TYR A 19 5.32 -2.65 -39.88
C TYR A 19 6.26 -3.43 -38.98
N THR A 20 7.02 -2.71 -38.14
CA THR A 20 7.47 -3.28 -36.89
C THR A 20 6.18 -3.71 -36.23
N GLN A 21 5.85 -5.00 -36.29
CA GLN A 21 4.86 -5.56 -35.40
C GLN A 21 5.30 -5.12 -34.01
N THR A 22 4.56 -4.20 -33.40
CA THR A 22 4.70 -3.94 -31.97
C THR A 22 4.64 -5.32 -31.32
N PRO A 23 5.67 -5.74 -30.58
CA PRO A 23 5.68 -7.05 -29.96
C PRO A 23 4.38 -7.19 -29.18
N VAL A 24 3.65 -8.27 -29.46
CA VAL A 24 2.40 -8.56 -28.77
C VAL A 24 2.76 -8.78 -27.30
N LYS A 25 2.38 -7.83 -26.44
CA LYS A 25 2.64 -7.92 -25.00
C LYS A 25 1.92 -9.16 -24.44
N ALA A 26 2.56 -9.86 -23.51
CA ALA A 26 1.98 -11.05 -22.90
C ALA A 26 0.80 -10.67 -21.98
N ALA A 27 -0.20 -11.55 -21.86
CA ALA A 27 -1.38 -11.30 -21.02
C ALA A 27 -0.97 -11.11 -19.53
N THR A 28 -1.64 -10.18 -18.85
CA THR A 28 -1.43 -9.89 -17.42
C THR A 28 -2.75 -9.76 -16.69
N ASN A 29 -2.73 -10.12 -15.39
CA ASN A 29 -3.85 -9.95 -14.46
C ASN A 29 -3.78 -8.62 -13.71
N TYR A 30 -2.68 -7.86 -13.83
CA TYR A 30 -2.46 -6.59 -13.14
C TYR A 30 -2.02 -5.50 -14.09
N ASN A 31 -2.46 -4.28 -13.81
CA ASN A 31 -2.06 -3.08 -14.56
C ASN A 31 -0.69 -2.58 -14.08
N TYR A 32 0.40 -3.10 -14.65
CA TYR A 32 1.75 -2.68 -14.26
C TYR A 32 2.04 -1.21 -14.57
N GLY A 33 1.43 -0.63 -15.61
CA GLY A 33 1.59 0.79 -15.93
C GLY A 33 0.99 1.73 -14.88
N GLU A 34 -0.21 1.42 -14.37
CA GLU A 34 -0.78 2.17 -13.25
C GLU A 34 0.01 1.98 -11.96
N ALA A 35 0.43 0.74 -11.65
CA ALA A 35 1.28 0.48 -10.49
C ALA A 35 2.60 1.26 -10.56
N LEU A 36 3.25 1.28 -11.72
CA LEU A 36 4.48 2.04 -11.98
C LEU A 36 4.27 3.55 -11.80
N GLN A 37 3.20 4.09 -12.40
CA GLN A 37 2.84 5.51 -12.28
C GLN A 37 2.67 5.92 -10.81
N LYS A 38 1.93 5.12 -10.03
CA LYS A 38 1.71 5.38 -8.61
C LYS A 38 3.00 5.20 -7.80
N ALA A 39 3.76 4.13 -8.04
CA ALA A 39 5.01 3.86 -7.33
C ALA A 39 6.09 4.94 -7.55
N ILE A 40 6.07 5.63 -8.71
CA ILE A 40 6.90 6.81 -8.95
C ILE A 40 6.33 8.04 -8.22
N MET A 41 5.01 8.24 -8.26
CA MET A 41 4.35 9.35 -7.56
C MET A 41 4.56 9.31 -6.04
N PHE A 42 4.77 8.12 -5.46
CA PHE A 42 5.16 7.96 -4.06
C PHE A 42 6.30 8.89 -3.64
N TYR A 43 7.35 9.01 -4.46
CA TYR A 43 8.51 9.84 -4.12
C TYR A 43 8.19 11.34 -4.08
N GLU A 44 7.18 11.80 -4.82
CA GLU A 44 6.68 13.19 -4.71
C GLU A 44 6.12 13.46 -3.32
N PHE A 45 5.46 12.46 -2.72
CA PHE A 45 4.92 12.53 -1.36
C PHE A 45 5.99 12.44 -0.28
N GLN A 46 7.20 12.02 -0.61
CA GLN A 46 8.33 11.98 0.32
C GLN A 46 9.18 13.26 0.29
N ARG A 47 8.98 14.18 -0.67
CA ARG A 47 9.84 15.37 -0.84
C ARG A 47 9.90 16.23 0.42
N SER A 48 11.09 16.70 0.81
CA SER A 48 11.33 17.73 1.83
C SER A 48 11.88 19.00 1.18
N GLY A 49 11.71 20.17 1.80
CA GLY A 49 12.14 21.46 1.26
C GLY A 49 10.98 22.29 0.68
N GLU A 50 11.33 23.30 -0.11
CA GLU A 50 10.37 24.12 -0.88
C GLU A 50 9.89 23.33 -2.09
N LEU A 51 8.60 23.01 -2.14
CA LEU A 51 8.02 22.17 -3.19
C LEU A 51 7.81 22.98 -4.48
N PRO A 52 7.94 22.35 -5.66
CA PRO A 52 7.74 23.04 -6.92
C PRO A 52 6.26 23.34 -7.19
N ASP A 53 5.97 24.42 -7.91
CA ASP A 53 4.61 24.85 -8.30
C ASP A 53 3.86 23.80 -9.16
N ASP A 54 4.58 22.89 -9.83
CA ASP A 54 4.01 21.84 -10.68
C ASP A 54 3.64 20.55 -9.92
N ILE A 55 3.68 20.58 -8.58
CA ILE A 55 3.27 19.45 -7.75
C ILE A 55 1.83 19.03 -8.06
N ARG A 56 1.62 17.72 -8.20
CA ARG A 56 0.32 17.14 -8.60
C ARG A 56 -0.44 16.54 -7.41
N ASN A 57 -0.28 17.13 -6.23
CA ASN A 57 -1.08 16.85 -5.04
C ASN A 57 -1.38 18.14 -4.28
N ASN A 58 -2.36 18.11 -3.37
CA ASN A 58 -2.80 19.30 -2.61
C ASN A 58 -2.64 19.16 -1.09
N TRP A 59 -1.91 18.15 -0.61
CA TRP A 59 -1.76 17.85 0.81
C TRP A 59 -0.32 17.88 1.32
N ARG A 60 0.67 17.85 0.43
CA ARG A 60 2.06 18.20 0.76
C ARG A 60 2.28 19.70 0.60
N GLY A 61 2.95 20.29 1.58
CA GLY A 61 3.44 21.67 1.53
C GLY A 61 4.93 21.74 1.85
N ASP A 62 5.46 22.95 1.83
CA ASP A 62 6.85 23.23 2.18
C ASP A 62 7.17 22.74 3.60
N SER A 63 8.30 22.04 3.75
CA SER A 63 8.70 21.46 5.03
C SER A 63 10.23 21.41 5.18
N GLY A 64 10.74 21.35 6.41
CA GLY A 64 12.20 21.28 6.64
C GLY A 64 12.99 22.48 6.09
N LEU A 65 12.36 23.67 5.98
CA LEU A 65 12.95 24.85 5.32
C LEU A 65 14.19 25.43 6.01
N SER A 66 14.48 24.99 7.24
CA SER A 66 15.68 25.38 8.00
C SER A 66 16.75 24.29 8.04
N ASP A 67 16.59 23.19 7.30
CA ASP A 67 17.57 22.10 7.22
C ASP A 67 18.95 22.64 6.80
N GLY A 68 19.99 22.42 7.62
CA GLY A 68 21.35 22.92 7.39
C GLY A 68 21.68 24.26 8.05
N SER A 69 20.69 24.98 8.58
CA SER A 69 20.91 26.30 9.22
C SER A 69 21.82 26.22 10.45
N ASP A 70 21.82 25.09 11.17
CA ASP A 70 22.68 24.81 12.33
C ASP A 70 24.18 24.76 11.97
N VAL A 71 24.50 24.51 10.71
CA VAL A 71 25.85 24.44 10.16
C VAL A 71 26.14 25.52 9.11
N GLY A 72 25.20 26.45 8.89
CA GLY A 72 25.34 27.55 7.94
C GLY A 72 25.33 27.13 6.47
N LEU A 73 24.64 26.04 6.13
CA LEU A 73 24.46 25.55 4.76
C LEU A 73 22.97 25.47 4.41
N ASP A 74 22.65 25.49 3.12
CA ASP A 74 21.35 25.06 2.63
C ASP A 74 21.39 23.54 2.44
N LEU A 75 20.71 22.80 3.32
CA LEU A 75 20.50 21.36 3.19
C LEU A 75 19.00 21.04 3.00
N THR A 76 18.20 21.97 2.48
CA THR A 76 16.81 21.72 2.08
C THR A 76 16.73 20.87 0.82
N GLY A 77 15.61 20.16 0.61
CA GLY A 77 15.47 19.19 -0.48
C GLY A 77 15.55 17.74 0.01
N GLY A 78 15.63 16.81 -0.95
CA GLY A 78 15.73 15.38 -0.70
C GLY A 78 14.39 14.76 -0.27
N TRP A 79 14.43 13.50 0.14
CA TRP A 79 13.25 12.77 0.60
C TRP A 79 13.30 12.51 2.11
N TYR A 80 12.14 12.54 2.75
CA TYR A 80 11.95 11.83 4.00
C TYR A 80 12.03 10.33 3.77
N ASP A 81 12.66 9.62 4.71
CA ASP A 81 13.04 8.23 4.52
C ASP A 81 11.84 7.29 4.41
N ALA A 82 10.97 7.31 5.42
CA ALA A 82 9.88 6.35 5.59
C ALA A 82 8.56 7.05 5.99
N GLY A 83 7.88 6.55 7.03
CA GLY A 83 6.80 7.22 7.71
C GLY A 83 7.21 8.41 8.60
N ASP A 84 8.51 8.68 8.70
CA ASP A 84 9.15 9.68 9.53
C ASP A 84 9.60 10.91 8.73
N HIS A 85 10.35 11.83 9.35
CA HIS A 85 10.86 13.03 8.67
C HIS A 85 12.38 13.18 8.74
N VAL A 86 13.10 12.14 9.15
CA VAL A 86 14.56 12.14 9.04
C VAL A 86 14.96 11.96 7.57
N LYS A 87 16.03 12.65 7.17
CA LYS A 87 16.69 12.42 5.89
C LYS A 87 17.92 11.56 6.12
N PHE A 88 17.81 10.26 5.88
CA PHE A 88 18.93 9.31 5.96
C PHE A 88 19.55 9.11 4.57
N ASN A 89 20.80 9.52 4.37
CA ASN A 89 21.36 9.58 3.01
C ASN A 89 21.84 8.24 2.48
N LEU A 90 22.11 7.24 3.33
CA LEU A 90 22.44 5.89 2.86
C LEU A 90 21.27 5.25 2.08
N PRO A 91 20.06 5.09 2.67
CA PRO A 91 18.89 4.60 1.93
C PRO A 91 18.39 5.57 0.84
N MET A 92 18.51 6.89 1.02
CA MET A 92 18.14 7.86 -0.01
C MET A 92 19.03 7.77 -1.25
N ALA A 93 20.36 7.70 -1.06
CA ALA A 93 21.29 7.54 -2.17
C ALA A 93 21.11 6.18 -2.85
N TYR A 94 20.95 5.09 -2.08
CA TYR A 94 20.60 3.77 -2.62
C TYR A 94 19.36 3.84 -3.51
N THR A 95 18.31 4.48 -3.02
CA THR A 95 17.06 4.67 -3.77
C THR A 95 17.33 5.40 -5.08
N ALA A 96 18.03 6.53 -5.05
CA ALA A 96 18.38 7.28 -6.25
C ALA A 96 19.20 6.43 -7.25
N THR A 97 20.17 5.64 -6.78
CA THR A 97 20.95 4.74 -7.64
C THR A 97 20.08 3.66 -8.29
N MET A 98 19.18 3.02 -7.54
CA MET A 98 18.29 1.97 -8.05
C MET A 98 17.25 2.50 -9.04
N LEU A 99 16.72 3.71 -8.80
CA LEU A 99 15.82 4.38 -9.73
C LEU A 99 16.53 4.78 -11.02
N ALA A 100 17.76 5.30 -10.94
CA ALA A 100 18.59 5.57 -12.11
C ALA A 100 18.95 4.29 -12.87
N TRP A 101 19.23 3.20 -12.15
CA TRP A 101 19.44 1.89 -12.77
C TRP A 101 18.20 1.40 -13.52
N SER A 102 17.01 1.66 -12.99
CA SER A 102 15.75 1.32 -13.65
C SER A 102 15.60 2.03 -15.00
N ILE A 103 15.96 3.33 -15.09
CA ILE A 103 16.01 4.05 -16.37
C ILE A 103 17.05 3.42 -17.29
N TYR A 104 18.28 3.20 -16.79
CA TYR A 104 19.36 2.60 -17.58
C TYR A 104 18.97 1.25 -18.22
N GLU A 105 18.15 0.44 -17.56
CA GLU A 105 17.72 -0.88 -18.07
C GLU A 105 16.37 -0.90 -18.81
N ALA A 106 15.55 0.13 -18.66
CA ALA A 106 14.14 0.12 -19.08
C ALA A 106 13.62 1.49 -19.58
N GLU A 107 14.49 2.33 -20.12
CA GLU A 107 14.14 3.68 -20.59
C GLU A 107 12.95 3.69 -21.54
N ASP A 108 12.93 2.79 -22.53
CA ASP A 108 11.82 2.68 -23.50
C ASP A 108 10.49 2.35 -22.82
N ALA A 109 10.49 1.44 -21.85
CA ALA A 109 9.30 1.08 -21.09
C ALA A 109 8.77 2.26 -20.24
N LEU A 110 9.68 3.03 -19.64
CA LEU A 110 9.34 4.25 -18.89
C LEU A 110 8.84 5.36 -19.82
N ARG A 111 9.39 5.47 -21.01
CA ARG A 111 8.97 6.43 -22.05
C ARG A 111 7.58 6.07 -22.58
N ASP A 112 7.35 4.81 -22.91
CA ASP A 112 6.09 4.29 -23.45
C ASP A 112 4.94 4.39 -22.42
N SER A 113 5.24 4.21 -21.13
CA SER A 113 4.28 4.46 -20.06
C SER A 113 4.10 5.96 -19.74
N GLY A 114 4.86 6.86 -20.35
CA GLY A 114 4.84 8.29 -20.03
C GLY A 114 5.34 8.62 -18.62
N GLN A 115 6.09 7.71 -17.98
CA GLN A 115 6.60 7.88 -16.62
C GLN A 115 8.06 8.33 -16.52
N LEU A 116 8.80 8.32 -17.64
CA LEU A 116 10.22 8.70 -17.69
C LEU A 116 10.48 10.10 -17.13
N GLU A 117 9.69 11.11 -17.51
CA GLU A 117 9.91 12.49 -17.04
C GLU A 117 9.69 12.62 -15.53
N TYR A 118 8.66 11.97 -14.98
CA TYR A 118 8.40 11.97 -13.55
C TYR A 118 9.55 11.31 -12.79
N LEU A 119 10.02 10.15 -13.25
CA LEU A 119 11.14 9.45 -12.61
C LEU A 119 12.45 10.26 -12.68
N LEU A 120 12.74 10.92 -13.81
CA LEU A 120 13.88 11.82 -13.94
C LEU A 120 13.79 12.99 -12.94
N LYS A 121 12.62 13.61 -12.80
CA LYS A 121 12.38 14.69 -11.82
C LYS A 121 12.62 14.21 -10.39
N GLU A 122 12.16 13.01 -10.04
CA GLU A 122 12.41 12.42 -8.72
C GLU A 122 13.89 12.15 -8.48
N ILE A 123 14.58 11.50 -9.41
CA ILE A 123 16.03 11.25 -9.25
C ILE A 123 16.79 12.57 -9.10
N LYS A 124 16.46 13.57 -9.93
CA LYS A 124 17.08 14.90 -9.85
C LYS A 124 16.83 15.58 -8.50
N TRP A 125 15.63 15.44 -7.93
CA TRP A 125 15.30 15.98 -6.61
C TRP A 125 16.23 15.46 -5.51
N ALA A 126 16.47 14.14 -5.50
CA ALA A 126 17.40 13.53 -4.56
C ALA A 126 18.86 13.93 -4.85
N THR A 127 19.30 13.91 -6.11
CA THR A 127 20.70 14.21 -6.45
C THR A 127 21.06 15.68 -6.30
N ASP A 128 20.12 16.60 -6.52
CA ASP A 128 20.31 18.02 -6.18
C ASP A 128 20.59 18.20 -4.68
N TYR A 129 19.87 17.47 -3.83
CA TYR A 129 20.11 17.45 -2.39
C TYR A 129 21.45 16.79 -2.02
N LEU A 130 21.81 15.66 -2.62
CA LEU A 130 23.12 15.02 -2.38
C LEU A 130 24.29 15.94 -2.79
N ILE A 131 24.13 16.74 -3.85
CA ILE A 131 25.09 17.78 -4.26
C ILE A 131 25.21 18.86 -3.18
N LYS A 132 24.09 19.37 -2.64
CA LYS A 132 24.09 20.33 -1.51
C LYS A 132 24.80 19.76 -0.28
N CYS A 133 24.62 18.47 0.00
CA CYS A 133 25.29 17.76 1.08
C CYS A 133 26.80 17.58 0.90
N HIS A 134 27.35 17.82 -0.30
CA HIS A 134 28.77 17.70 -0.60
C HIS A 134 29.41 19.08 -0.89
N PRO A 135 29.60 19.94 0.13
CA PRO A 135 30.11 21.30 -0.04
C PRO A 135 31.60 21.36 -0.41
N SER A 136 32.36 20.27 -0.17
CA SER A 136 33.78 20.17 -0.51
C SER A 136 34.22 18.71 -0.57
N ALA A 137 35.27 18.42 -1.34
CA ALA A 137 35.69 17.07 -1.75
C ALA A 137 35.77 15.98 -0.68
N ASN A 138 36.00 16.32 0.60
CA ASN A 138 36.14 15.36 1.70
C ASN A 138 35.15 15.63 2.85
N VAL A 139 34.01 16.25 2.55
CA VAL A 139 32.96 16.55 3.53
C VAL A 139 31.62 16.16 2.92
N PHE A 140 30.90 15.26 3.57
CA PHE A 140 29.57 14.84 3.15
C PHE A 140 28.60 14.86 4.33
N TYR A 141 27.51 15.63 4.20
CA TYR A 141 26.40 15.60 5.13
C TYR A 141 25.53 14.39 4.82
N TYR A 142 25.44 13.46 5.75
CA TYR A 142 24.78 12.17 5.52
C TYR A 142 23.42 12.07 6.22
N GLN A 143 23.06 13.03 7.08
CA GLN A 143 21.79 13.00 7.78
C GLN A 143 21.34 14.41 8.18
N VAL A 144 20.04 14.67 8.07
CA VAL A 144 19.37 15.84 8.67
C VAL A 144 18.17 15.37 9.49
N GLY A 145 18.15 15.76 10.78
CA GLY A 145 17.19 15.28 11.77
C GLY A 145 17.81 14.24 12.71
N ASP A 146 17.40 14.27 13.98
CA ASP A 146 17.72 13.23 14.97
C ASP A 146 16.58 12.22 15.02
N GLY A 147 16.88 10.94 14.83
CA GLY A 147 15.84 9.90 14.74
C GLY A 147 14.98 9.79 15.99
N ASN A 148 15.54 9.93 17.19
CA ASN A 148 14.74 9.81 18.41
C ASN A 148 13.83 11.02 18.62
N ALA A 149 14.35 12.23 18.39
CA ALA A 149 13.56 13.46 18.50
C ALA A 149 12.42 13.48 17.47
N ASP A 150 12.72 13.11 16.22
CA ASP A 150 11.76 13.00 15.14
C ASP A 150 10.68 11.95 15.45
N HIS A 151 11.11 10.75 15.86
CA HIS A 151 10.20 9.63 16.10
C HIS A 151 9.33 9.82 17.35
N SER A 152 9.72 10.72 18.25
CA SER A 152 8.96 11.06 19.45
C SER A 152 7.70 11.90 19.18
N TRP A 153 7.48 12.33 17.93
CA TRP A 153 6.35 13.16 17.52
C TRP A 153 5.60 12.56 16.32
N TRP A 154 4.27 12.71 16.30
CA TRP A 154 3.39 12.17 15.26
C TRP A 154 2.46 13.25 14.66
N GLY A 155 2.94 13.95 13.65
CA GLY A 155 2.14 14.93 12.89
C GLY A 155 2.72 15.21 11.51
N PRO A 156 2.13 16.10 10.71
CA PRO A 156 2.54 16.38 9.33
C PRO A 156 3.83 17.19 9.22
N ALA A 157 4.67 16.88 8.23
CA ALA A 157 6.02 17.43 8.04
C ALA A 157 6.10 18.96 8.05
N GLU A 158 5.07 19.61 7.50
CA GLU A 158 4.96 21.06 7.27
C GLU A 158 5.02 21.88 8.57
N VAL A 159 4.73 21.25 9.73
CA VAL A 159 4.65 21.93 11.03
C VAL A 159 5.52 21.31 12.12
N MET A 160 6.57 20.58 11.74
CA MET A 160 7.62 20.13 12.67
C MET A 160 8.15 21.28 13.54
N GLN A 161 8.31 21.02 14.85
CA GLN A 161 8.83 22.02 15.80
C GLN A 161 10.13 21.59 16.49
N MET A 162 10.51 20.31 16.39
CA MET A 162 11.77 19.84 16.96
C MET A 162 12.96 20.37 16.17
N GLU A 163 14.11 20.47 16.82
CA GLU A 163 15.36 20.78 16.14
C GLU A 163 15.73 19.64 15.18
N ARG A 164 16.30 20.00 14.03
CA ARG A 164 16.68 19.05 12.97
C ARG A 164 18.19 19.18 12.67
N PRO A 165 19.06 18.61 13.52
CA PRO A 165 20.50 18.77 13.41
C PRO A 165 21.07 18.14 12.15
N SER A 166 22.15 18.71 11.62
CA SER A 166 22.85 18.26 10.42
C SER A 166 24.11 17.47 10.80
N PHE A 167 24.22 16.22 10.33
CA PHE A 167 25.37 15.35 10.60
C PHE A 167 26.20 15.12 9.36
N LYS A 168 27.52 15.10 9.52
CA LYS A 168 28.49 14.93 8.44
C LYS A 168 29.57 13.92 8.75
N VAL A 169 30.17 13.40 7.69
CA VAL A 169 31.42 12.64 7.69
C VAL A 169 32.51 13.43 6.99
N ASP A 170 33.75 13.21 7.42
CA ASP A 170 34.97 13.73 6.81
C ASP A 170 36.13 12.75 7.04
N LEU A 171 37.37 13.07 6.62
CA LEU A 171 38.51 12.17 6.79
C LEU A 171 38.86 11.87 8.27
N SER A 172 38.42 12.69 9.22
CA SER A 172 38.61 12.44 10.66
C SER A 172 37.50 11.60 11.28
N LYS A 173 36.30 11.66 10.69
CA LYS A 173 35.10 10.89 11.05
C LYS A 173 34.50 10.30 9.78
N PRO A 174 35.07 9.19 9.26
CA PRO A 174 34.73 8.70 7.94
C PRO A 174 33.41 7.91 7.89
N GLY A 175 32.80 7.89 6.71
CA GLY A 175 31.60 7.11 6.39
C GLY A 175 31.67 6.61 4.95
N SER A 176 32.54 5.63 4.70
CA SER A 176 32.79 5.09 3.36
C SER A 176 31.55 4.48 2.70
N ALA A 177 30.67 3.81 3.44
CA ALA A 177 29.43 3.24 2.92
C ALA A 177 28.54 4.35 2.34
N VAL A 178 28.08 5.28 3.18
CA VAL A 178 27.17 6.35 2.76
C VAL A 178 27.78 7.31 1.73
N THR A 179 29.09 7.57 1.80
CA THR A 179 29.79 8.41 0.83
C THR A 179 29.96 7.68 -0.51
N GLY A 180 30.25 6.38 -0.48
CA GLY A 180 30.31 5.53 -1.65
C GLY A 180 28.96 5.42 -2.35
N GLU A 181 27.87 5.21 -1.60
CA GLU A 181 26.53 5.17 -2.18
C GLU A 181 26.11 6.51 -2.78
N ALA A 182 26.43 7.64 -2.14
CA ALA A 182 26.20 8.97 -2.73
C ALA A 182 26.99 9.17 -4.03
N ALA A 183 28.21 8.63 -4.12
CA ALA A 183 28.98 8.63 -5.37
C ALA A 183 28.33 7.75 -6.45
N ALA A 184 27.81 6.58 -6.09
CA ALA A 184 27.09 5.70 -7.00
C ALA A 184 25.82 6.38 -7.55
N ALA A 185 25.01 7.01 -6.68
CA ALA A 185 23.79 7.71 -7.05
C ALA A 185 24.06 8.83 -8.07
N LEU A 186 25.08 9.65 -7.80
CA LEU A 186 25.45 10.75 -8.69
C LEU A 186 26.07 10.25 -10.00
N ALA A 187 26.86 9.18 -9.97
CA ALA A 187 27.38 8.59 -11.21
C ALA A 187 26.26 7.97 -12.05
N ALA A 188 25.32 7.24 -11.44
CA ALA A 188 24.16 6.68 -12.13
C ALA A 188 23.25 7.78 -12.71
N ALA A 189 23.03 8.86 -11.96
CA ALA A 189 22.32 10.03 -12.47
C ALA A 189 23.04 10.66 -13.67
N ALA A 190 24.37 10.75 -13.65
CA ALA A 190 25.10 11.26 -14.80
C ALA A 190 24.89 10.42 -16.07
N VAL A 191 24.79 9.09 -15.95
CA VAL A 191 24.50 8.20 -17.10
C VAL A 191 23.15 8.55 -17.73
N ILE A 192 22.09 8.65 -16.92
CA ILE A 192 20.73 8.86 -17.46
C ILE A 192 20.47 10.31 -17.92
N PHE A 193 21.27 11.27 -17.44
CA PHE A 193 21.16 12.68 -17.82
C PHE A 193 22.14 13.09 -18.93
N GLU A 194 23.05 12.21 -19.38
CA GLU A 194 24.09 12.55 -20.35
C GLU A 194 23.53 13.21 -21.61
N ASP A 195 22.46 12.64 -22.18
CA ASP A 195 21.82 13.14 -23.40
C ASP A 195 20.72 14.19 -23.14
N ILE A 196 20.28 14.35 -21.89
CA ILE A 196 19.15 15.21 -21.50
C ILE A 196 19.65 16.57 -20.97
N ASP A 197 20.62 16.53 -20.06
CA ASP A 197 21.28 17.68 -19.47
C ASP A 197 22.77 17.35 -19.21
N PRO A 198 23.62 17.46 -20.25
CA PRO A 198 25.05 17.12 -20.13
C PRO A 198 25.80 18.00 -19.13
N ALA A 199 25.32 19.23 -18.87
CA ALA A 199 25.93 20.12 -17.87
C ALA A 199 25.64 19.62 -16.45
N TYR A 200 24.41 19.16 -16.20
CA TYR A 200 24.06 18.50 -14.96
C TYR A 200 24.81 17.18 -14.79
N ALA A 201 24.86 16.34 -15.83
CA ALA A 201 25.63 15.09 -15.80
C ALA A 201 27.11 15.32 -15.46
N ALA A 202 27.75 16.34 -16.04
CA ALA A 202 29.12 16.72 -15.70
C ALA A 202 29.27 17.19 -14.23
N THR A 203 28.27 17.88 -13.69
CA THR A 203 28.23 18.27 -12.27
C THR A 203 28.13 17.04 -11.37
N CYS A 204 27.24 16.11 -11.70
CA CYS A 204 27.10 14.85 -10.98
C CYS A 204 28.40 14.02 -11.02
N ILE A 205 29.06 13.89 -12.17
CA ILE A 205 30.36 13.20 -12.31
C ILE A 205 31.40 13.83 -11.40
N LYS A 206 31.50 15.18 -11.36
CA LYS A 206 32.45 15.86 -10.50
C LYS A 206 32.26 15.46 -9.04
N HIS A 207 31.04 15.58 -8.52
CA HIS A 207 30.74 15.22 -7.14
C HIS A 207 30.95 13.72 -6.88
N ALA A 208 30.53 12.85 -7.80
CA ALA A 208 30.73 11.40 -7.69
C ALA A 208 32.21 11.01 -7.60
N LYS A 209 33.07 11.62 -8.44
CA LYS A 209 34.52 11.36 -8.41
C LYS A 209 35.17 11.78 -7.09
N GLU A 210 34.79 12.95 -6.58
CA GLU A 210 35.29 13.48 -5.30
C GLU A 210 34.83 12.61 -4.12
N LEU A 211 33.53 12.30 -4.03
CA LEU A 211 32.95 11.43 -3.00
C LEU A 211 33.53 10.02 -3.03
N PHE A 212 33.69 9.42 -4.22
CA PHE A 212 34.32 8.10 -4.34
C PHE A 212 35.78 8.14 -3.89
N ALA A 213 36.55 9.16 -4.26
CA ALA A 213 37.92 9.31 -3.80
C ALA A 213 38.01 9.49 -2.28
N PHE A 214 37.08 10.23 -1.68
CA PHE A 214 36.96 10.36 -0.23
C PHE A 214 36.66 9.00 0.43
N ALA A 215 35.61 8.29 -0.02
CA ALA A 215 35.22 6.99 0.50
C ALA A 215 36.36 5.95 0.39
N ASP A 216 37.02 5.88 -0.77
CA ASP A 216 38.13 4.97 -1.04
C ASP A 216 39.40 5.34 -0.26
N THR A 217 39.63 6.62 0.03
CA THR A 217 40.75 7.04 0.89
C THR A 217 40.51 6.64 2.35
N ALA A 218 39.27 6.79 2.82
CA ALA A 218 38.92 6.61 4.21
C ALA A 218 38.78 5.14 4.65
N LYS A 219 38.10 4.30 3.84
CA LYS A 219 37.77 2.89 4.12
C LYS A 219 37.33 2.61 5.57
N SER A 220 36.36 3.37 6.06
CA SER A 220 35.82 3.22 7.42
C SER A 220 34.47 3.92 7.57
N ASP A 221 33.59 3.36 8.41
CA ASP A 221 32.31 3.97 8.81
C ASP A 221 32.30 4.47 10.26
N SER A 222 33.47 4.62 10.88
CA SER A 222 33.59 5.01 12.30
C SER A 222 32.99 6.38 12.65
N GLY A 223 32.76 7.25 11.65
CA GLY A 223 32.10 8.55 11.79
C GLY A 223 30.62 8.55 11.41
N TYR A 224 30.11 7.49 10.77
CA TYR A 224 28.71 7.34 10.40
C TYR A 224 27.93 6.78 11.60
N THR A 225 27.54 7.65 12.53
CA THR A 225 27.00 7.20 13.83
C THR A 225 25.59 7.69 14.15
N ALA A 226 25.16 8.82 13.59
CA ALA A 226 23.83 9.39 13.87
C ALA A 226 22.66 8.52 13.37
N ALA A 227 22.93 7.60 12.44
CA ALA A 227 21.95 6.65 11.90
C ALA A 227 21.95 5.29 12.64
N ASN A 228 22.80 5.11 13.66
CA ASN A 228 22.89 3.85 14.40
C ASN A 228 21.54 3.50 15.05
N GLY A 229 21.08 2.28 14.81
CA GLY A 229 19.77 1.80 15.27
C GLY A 229 18.63 2.03 14.29
N PHE A 230 18.87 2.76 13.20
CA PHE A 230 17.95 2.94 12.08
C PHE A 230 18.55 2.33 10.81
N TYR A 231 19.63 2.93 10.32
CA TYR A 231 20.36 2.54 9.10
C TYR A 231 21.84 2.35 9.39
N SER A 232 22.17 1.50 10.36
CA SER A 232 23.56 1.12 10.63
C SER A 232 24.14 0.40 9.41
N SER A 233 25.38 0.72 9.00
CA SER A 233 26.08 -0.09 7.99
C SER A 233 26.50 -1.43 8.62
N HIS A 234 25.89 -2.53 8.17
CA HIS A 234 26.12 -3.88 8.69
C HIS A 234 27.00 -4.72 7.74
N SER A 235 26.82 -4.58 6.44
CA SER A 235 27.63 -5.22 5.39
C SER A 235 29.07 -4.68 5.33
N GLY A 236 29.28 -3.45 5.78
CA GLY A 236 30.52 -2.68 5.62
C GLY A 236 30.40 -1.65 4.51
N PHE A 237 31.52 -1.41 3.81
CA PHE A 237 31.64 -0.36 2.77
C PHE A 237 32.26 -0.84 1.46
N TYR A 238 32.70 -2.10 1.39
CA TYR A 238 33.42 -2.61 0.21
C TYR A 238 32.48 -2.93 -0.95
N ASP A 239 31.23 -3.27 -0.66
CA ASP A 239 30.17 -3.39 -1.64
C ASP A 239 29.82 -2.04 -2.26
N GLU A 240 29.74 -0.95 -1.49
CA GLU A 240 29.55 0.42 -2.02
C GLU A 240 30.73 0.88 -2.85
N LEU A 241 31.97 0.58 -2.44
CA LEU A 241 33.14 0.94 -3.24
C LEU A 241 33.14 0.21 -4.59
N SER A 242 32.72 -1.05 -4.64
CA SER A 242 32.53 -1.75 -5.91
C SER A 242 31.40 -1.16 -6.73
N TRP A 243 30.25 -0.93 -6.09
CA TRP A 243 29.06 -0.39 -6.70
C TRP A 243 29.28 0.99 -7.31
N ALA A 244 29.88 1.92 -6.55
CA ALA A 244 30.26 3.25 -7.02
C ALA A 244 31.32 3.20 -8.13
N GLY A 245 32.30 2.29 -8.02
CA GLY A 245 33.31 2.09 -9.07
C GLY A 245 32.69 1.61 -10.39
N VAL A 246 31.68 0.73 -10.33
CA VAL A 246 30.92 0.30 -11.51
C VAL A 246 30.17 1.47 -12.13
N TRP A 247 29.40 2.23 -11.36
CA TRP A 247 28.64 3.37 -11.88
C TRP A 247 29.53 4.48 -12.43
N LEU A 248 30.65 4.78 -11.77
CA LEU A 248 31.65 5.72 -12.29
C LEU A 248 32.26 5.23 -13.60
N TYR A 249 32.53 3.93 -13.73
CA TYR A 249 32.97 3.38 -15.01
C TYR A 249 31.92 3.55 -16.10
N LEU A 250 30.65 3.25 -15.81
CA LEU A 250 29.54 3.45 -16.76
C LEU A 250 29.38 4.92 -17.15
N ALA A 251 29.53 5.85 -16.21
CA ALA A 251 29.39 7.29 -16.45
C ALA A 251 30.57 7.95 -17.17
N THR A 252 31.76 7.34 -17.16
CA THR A 252 33.00 8.00 -17.63
C THR A 252 33.80 7.21 -18.66
N GLY A 253 33.58 5.90 -18.76
CA GLY A 253 34.42 4.99 -19.53
C GLY A 253 35.84 4.81 -18.98
N GLU A 254 36.18 5.39 -17.81
CA GLU A 254 37.52 5.34 -17.24
C GLU A 254 37.79 3.98 -16.56
N THR A 255 38.63 3.15 -17.19
CA THR A 255 39.01 1.81 -16.71
C THR A 255 39.63 1.73 -15.30
N PRO A 256 40.26 2.78 -14.72
CA PRO A 256 40.64 2.75 -13.32
C PRO A 256 39.48 2.52 -12.34
N TYR A 257 38.27 2.99 -12.63
CA TYR A 257 37.10 2.74 -11.77
C TYR A 257 36.64 1.29 -11.83
N LEU A 258 36.61 0.69 -13.03
CA LEU A 258 36.34 -0.75 -13.17
C LEU A 258 37.40 -1.59 -12.46
N THR A 259 38.67 -1.24 -12.61
CA THR A 259 39.78 -1.93 -11.93
C THR A 259 39.63 -1.87 -10.41
N LYS A 260 39.26 -0.71 -9.87
CA LYS A 260 38.96 -0.55 -8.45
C LYS A 260 37.76 -1.40 -8.03
N ALA A 261 36.66 -1.34 -8.77
CA ALA A 261 35.47 -2.12 -8.47
C ALA A 261 35.76 -3.62 -8.37
N GLU A 262 36.54 -4.16 -9.30
CA GLU A 262 36.97 -5.57 -9.23
C GLU A 262 37.93 -5.84 -8.06
N SER A 263 38.78 -4.88 -7.69
CA SER A 263 39.76 -5.05 -6.61
C SER A 263 39.15 -5.18 -5.21
N TYR A 264 37.93 -4.67 -5.00
CA TYR A 264 37.26 -4.76 -3.69
C TYR A 264 36.50 -6.06 -3.49
N VAL A 265 36.26 -6.84 -4.55
CA VAL A 265 35.46 -8.09 -4.52
C VAL A 265 35.99 -9.10 -3.50
N SER A 266 37.31 -9.18 -3.30
CA SER A 266 37.90 -10.07 -2.29
C SER A 266 37.60 -9.69 -0.84
N ASN A 267 37.05 -8.50 -0.62
CA ASN A 267 36.66 -7.98 0.70
C ASN A 267 35.14 -7.96 0.91
N TRP A 268 34.35 -8.39 -0.08
CA TRP A 268 32.92 -8.58 0.10
C TRP A 268 32.64 -9.66 1.15
N GLY A 269 31.44 -9.60 1.73
CA GLY A 269 30.96 -10.66 2.61
C GLY A 269 31.00 -12.03 1.94
N THR A 270 31.36 -13.05 2.71
CA THR A 270 31.31 -14.44 2.29
C THR A 270 30.29 -15.20 3.12
N GLU A 271 29.76 -16.28 2.57
CA GLU A 271 28.91 -17.19 3.35
C GLU A 271 29.68 -17.71 4.58
N PRO A 272 28.99 -17.91 5.73
CA PRO A 272 29.62 -18.35 6.96
C PRO A 272 30.48 -19.61 6.76
N GLN A 273 31.71 -19.58 7.29
CA GLN A 273 32.67 -20.70 7.21
C GLN A 273 33.04 -21.11 5.75
N SER A 274 32.85 -20.21 4.78
CA SER A 274 33.13 -20.43 3.36
C SER A 274 33.91 -19.26 2.76
N SER A 275 34.59 -19.51 1.64
CA SER A 275 35.17 -18.46 0.78
C SER A 275 34.25 -18.05 -0.37
N THR A 276 33.02 -18.57 -0.39
CA THR A 276 32.01 -18.24 -1.41
C THR A 276 31.46 -16.86 -1.11
N ILE A 277 31.43 -15.97 -2.12
CA ILE A 277 30.77 -14.66 -2.03
C ILE A 277 29.35 -14.88 -1.50
N ALA A 278 28.92 -14.04 -0.55
CA ALA A 278 27.58 -14.11 0.02
C ALA A 278 26.52 -14.14 -1.09
N TYR A 279 25.48 -14.93 -0.93
CA TYR A 279 24.42 -15.05 -1.93
C TYR A 279 23.03 -15.25 -1.32
N LYS A 280 22.96 -15.52 -0.01
CA LYS A 280 21.71 -15.80 0.71
C LYS A 280 20.96 -14.56 1.21
N TRP A 281 21.56 -13.37 1.11
CA TRP A 281 20.87 -12.10 1.39
C TRP A 281 20.31 -11.47 0.12
N ALA A 282 19.94 -10.19 0.16
CA ALA A 282 19.40 -9.42 -0.97
C ALA A 282 20.18 -8.13 -1.22
N GLN A 283 20.10 -7.64 -2.46
CA GLN A 283 20.36 -6.23 -2.77
C GLN A 283 19.48 -5.35 -1.87
N SER A 284 20.08 -4.38 -1.21
CA SER A 284 19.38 -3.45 -0.31
C SER A 284 20.18 -2.17 -0.10
N TRP A 285 19.64 -1.24 0.69
CA TRP A 285 20.37 -0.04 1.11
C TRP A 285 21.65 -0.36 1.88
N ASP A 286 21.74 -1.52 2.53
CA ASP A 286 22.91 -1.94 3.31
C ASP A 286 23.89 -2.77 2.49
N ASP A 287 23.42 -3.67 1.62
CA ASP A 287 24.29 -4.55 0.84
C ASP A 287 24.08 -4.42 -0.67
N LYS A 288 25.11 -3.94 -1.38
CA LYS A 288 25.08 -3.67 -2.84
C LYS A 288 25.81 -4.72 -3.67
N HIS A 289 26.44 -5.73 -3.06
CA HIS A 289 27.35 -6.60 -3.81
C HIS A 289 26.62 -7.43 -4.87
N ASN A 290 25.34 -7.77 -4.66
CA ASN A 290 24.53 -8.50 -5.63
C ASN A 290 24.32 -7.69 -6.92
N GLY A 291 23.96 -6.40 -6.80
CA GLY A 291 23.86 -5.48 -7.93
C GLY A 291 25.22 -5.22 -8.59
N ALA A 292 26.27 -5.02 -7.79
CA ALA A 292 27.63 -4.82 -8.31
C ALA A 292 28.13 -6.05 -9.08
N ALA A 293 27.92 -7.26 -8.57
CA ALA A 293 28.26 -8.51 -9.25
C ALA A 293 27.51 -8.65 -10.57
N LEU A 294 26.21 -8.36 -10.60
CA LEU A 294 25.40 -8.40 -11.81
C LEU A 294 25.95 -7.46 -12.89
N LEU A 295 26.20 -6.19 -12.54
CA LEU A 295 26.73 -5.21 -13.48
C LEU A 295 28.16 -5.58 -13.94
N LEU A 296 29.02 -6.06 -13.03
CA LEU A 296 30.35 -6.56 -13.38
C LEU A 296 30.29 -7.77 -14.33
N ALA A 297 29.31 -8.67 -14.15
CA ALA A 297 29.08 -9.78 -15.06
C ALA A 297 28.74 -9.25 -16.46
N LYS A 298 27.81 -8.29 -16.57
CA LYS A 298 27.42 -7.65 -17.84
C LYS A 298 28.58 -6.91 -18.52
N ILE A 299 29.40 -6.20 -17.75
CA ILE A 299 30.52 -5.39 -18.26
C ILE A 299 31.70 -6.27 -18.70
N THR A 300 32.05 -7.28 -17.91
CA THR A 300 33.31 -8.02 -18.08
C THR A 300 33.16 -9.41 -18.69
N GLY A 301 31.96 -10.00 -18.59
CA GLY A 301 31.70 -11.40 -18.96
C GLY A 301 32.45 -12.43 -18.10
N LYS A 302 33.09 -12.03 -17.00
CA LYS A 302 33.89 -12.93 -16.16
C LYS A 302 33.02 -13.91 -15.37
N GLU A 303 33.42 -15.17 -15.39
CA GLU A 303 32.64 -16.28 -14.81
C GLU A 303 32.38 -16.15 -13.31
N VAL A 304 33.31 -15.53 -12.55
CA VAL A 304 33.15 -15.30 -11.11
C VAL A 304 31.91 -14.46 -10.80
N TYR A 305 31.62 -13.44 -11.62
CA TYR A 305 30.46 -12.56 -11.41
C TYR A 305 29.17 -13.20 -11.90
N LYS A 306 29.22 -13.90 -13.04
CA LYS A 306 28.10 -14.70 -13.53
C LYS A 306 27.68 -15.75 -12.50
N THR A 307 28.66 -16.46 -11.94
CA THR A 307 28.45 -17.46 -10.88
C THR A 307 27.88 -16.81 -9.63
N ALA A 308 28.45 -15.69 -9.15
CA ALA A 308 27.93 -14.98 -7.99
C ALA A 308 26.45 -14.56 -8.15
N THR A 309 26.12 -13.92 -9.28
CA THR A 309 24.75 -13.50 -9.57
C THR A 309 23.80 -14.68 -9.71
N GLU A 310 24.19 -15.74 -10.42
CA GLU A 310 23.33 -16.91 -10.59
C GLU A 310 23.16 -17.71 -9.29
N MET A 311 24.19 -17.81 -8.42
CA MET A 311 24.04 -18.44 -7.10
C MET A 311 22.98 -17.72 -6.26
N HIS A 312 23.00 -16.39 -6.27
CA HIS A 312 22.04 -15.56 -5.58
C HIS A 312 20.63 -15.76 -6.16
N LEU A 313 20.45 -15.59 -7.48
CA LEU A 313 19.15 -15.73 -8.12
C LEU A 313 18.61 -17.17 -8.03
N ASP A 314 19.46 -18.19 -8.07
CA ASP A 314 19.08 -19.59 -7.86
C ASP A 314 18.60 -19.78 -6.42
N TYR A 315 19.34 -19.31 -5.40
CA TYR A 315 18.91 -19.37 -4.00
C TYR A 315 17.52 -18.75 -3.77
N TRP A 316 17.26 -17.62 -4.43
CA TRP A 316 15.99 -16.92 -4.34
C TRP A 316 14.85 -17.57 -5.13
N SER A 317 15.15 -18.38 -6.15
CA SER A 317 14.14 -18.99 -7.03
C SER A 317 14.00 -20.49 -6.80
N VAL A 318 14.90 -21.32 -7.32
CA VAL A 318 14.82 -22.79 -7.32
C VAL A 318 15.65 -23.46 -6.22
N GLY A 319 16.43 -22.68 -5.49
CA GLY A 319 17.44 -23.13 -4.53
C GLY A 319 18.81 -23.35 -5.16
N TYR A 320 19.86 -23.22 -4.35
CA TYR A 320 21.24 -23.47 -4.70
C TYR A 320 21.95 -24.28 -3.60
N ASN A 321 22.60 -25.39 -3.97
CA ASN A 321 23.30 -26.30 -3.07
C ASN A 321 22.47 -26.73 -1.84
N GLY A 322 21.21 -27.11 -2.07
CA GLY A 322 20.29 -27.57 -1.01
C GLY A 322 19.79 -26.47 -0.07
N SER A 323 20.10 -25.20 -0.34
CA SER A 323 19.58 -24.04 0.37
C SER A 323 18.65 -23.23 -0.54
N ARG A 324 17.57 -22.69 0.01
CA ARG A 324 16.64 -21.81 -0.71
C ARG A 324 16.11 -20.76 0.27
N VAL A 325 15.78 -19.57 -0.22
CA VAL A 325 15.06 -18.58 0.59
C VAL A 325 13.72 -19.18 1.05
N SER A 326 13.21 -18.74 2.20
CA SER A 326 11.90 -19.20 2.66
C SER A 326 10.83 -18.73 1.67
N TYR A 327 9.79 -19.53 1.48
CA TYR A 327 8.62 -19.14 0.71
C TYR A 327 7.38 -19.23 1.58
N THR A 328 6.53 -18.21 1.53
CA THR A 328 5.22 -18.26 2.18
C THR A 328 4.29 -19.23 1.45
N PRO A 329 3.22 -19.74 2.09
CA PRO A 329 2.22 -20.59 1.44
C PRO A 329 1.65 -20.04 0.13
N LYS A 330 1.48 -18.71 0.00
CA LYS A 330 1.01 -18.06 -1.23
C LYS A 330 2.12 -17.62 -2.18
N GLY A 331 3.38 -17.98 -1.91
CA GLY A 331 4.46 -17.89 -2.89
C GLY A 331 5.31 -16.61 -2.87
N LEU A 332 5.31 -15.85 -1.77
CA LEU A 332 6.28 -14.77 -1.55
C LEU A 332 7.62 -15.37 -1.11
N ALA A 333 8.71 -14.99 -1.79
CA ALA A 333 10.07 -15.22 -1.32
C ALA A 333 10.35 -14.33 -0.11
N TRP A 334 10.38 -14.94 1.07
CA TRP A 334 10.39 -14.25 2.36
C TRP A 334 11.77 -14.36 3.00
N LEU A 335 12.49 -13.24 3.05
CA LEU A 335 13.84 -13.18 3.60
C LEU A 335 13.85 -12.84 5.09
N ASP A 336 13.15 -11.76 5.45
CA ASP A 336 13.15 -11.20 6.79
C ASP A 336 11.78 -10.57 7.10
N SER A 337 11.51 -10.39 8.39
CA SER A 337 10.29 -9.74 8.89
C SER A 337 10.14 -8.29 8.50
N TRP A 338 11.25 -7.55 8.38
CA TRP A 338 11.22 -6.14 7.99
C TRP A 338 11.31 -6.01 6.47
N GLY A 339 10.27 -5.46 5.86
CA GLY A 339 10.26 -5.18 4.42
C GLY A 339 10.41 -6.44 3.56
N ALA A 340 9.65 -7.49 3.87
CA ALA A 340 9.65 -8.73 3.11
C ALA A 340 9.39 -8.49 1.61
N LEU A 341 8.41 -7.63 1.29
CA LEU A 341 8.08 -7.26 -0.09
C LEU A 341 9.18 -6.43 -0.75
N ARG A 342 9.85 -5.54 0.00
CA ARG A 342 11.01 -4.78 -0.49
C ARG A 342 12.12 -5.69 -1.00
N TYR A 343 12.47 -6.73 -0.24
CA TYR A 343 13.51 -7.66 -0.66
C TYR A 343 13.08 -8.49 -1.86
N ALA A 344 11.87 -9.05 -1.84
CA ALA A 344 11.36 -9.88 -2.94
C ALA A 344 11.27 -9.10 -4.27
N THR A 345 10.74 -7.88 -4.22
CA THR A 345 10.60 -7.03 -5.42
C THR A 345 11.93 -6.46 -5.91
N THR A 346 12.88 -6.19 -5.02
CA THR A 346 14.25 -5.82 -5.41
C THR A 346 14.97 -6.98 -6.10
N THR A 347 14.86 -8.20 -5.57
CA THR A 347 15.42 -9.39 -6.23
C THR A 347 14.71 -9.66 -7.57
N ALA A 348 13.40 -9.39 -7.67
CA ALA A 348 12.66 -9.50 -8.93
C ALA A 348 13.21 -8.55 -10.01
N PHE A 349 13.62 -7.34 -9.64
CA PHE A 349 14.29 -6.43 -10.55
C PHE A 349 15.63 -6.99 -11.04
N LEU A 350 16.50 -7.42 -10.12
CA LEU A 350 17.79 -8.04 -10.47
C LEU A 350 17.62 -9.27 -11.38
N ALA A 351 16.64 -10.13 -11.06
CA ALA A 351 16.31 -11.31 -11.85
C ALA A 351 15.91 -10.93 -13.29
N SER A 352 15.07 -9.89 -13.44
CA SER A 352 14.62 -9.39 -14.74
C SER A 352 15.80 -8.83 -15.56
N VAL A 353 16.66 -8.02 -14.94
CA VAL A 353 17.82 -7.43 -15.61
C VAL A 353 18.82 -8.51 -16.05
N TYR A 354 19.11 -9.49 -15.19
CA TYR A 354 20.04 -10.55 -15.52
C TYR A 354 19.47 -11.48 -16.60
N ALA A 355 18.19 -11.85 -16.52
CA ALA A 355 17.53 -12.73 -17.49
C ALA A 355 17.47 -12.15 -18.91
N ASP A 356 17.38 -10.82 -19.05
CA ASP A 356 17.41 -10.16 -20.36
C ASP A 356 18.83 -10.07 -20.96
N TRP A 357 19.87 -10.24 -20.15
CA TRP A 357 21.24 -10.21 -20.65
C TRP A 357 21.61 -11.54 -21.31
N SER A 358 22.16 -11.48 -22.53
CA SER A 358 22.57 -12.67 -23.31
C SER A 358 23.63 -13.54 -22.65
N GLY A 359 24.28 -13.05 -21.59
CA GLY A 359 25.23 -13.82 -20.79
C GLY A 359 24.58 -14.70 -19.72
N CYS A 360 23.29 -14.50 -19.40
CA CYS A 360 22.54 -15.37 -18.52
C CYS A 360 22.56 -16.83 -19.04
N THR A 361 22.73 -17.80 -18.15
CA THR A 361 22.59 -19.21 -18.53
C THR A 361 21.22 -19.45 -19.18
N PRO A 362 21.15 -19.89 -20.45
CA PRO A 362 19.88 -19.93 -21.20
C PRO A 362 18.75 -20.73 -20.53
N SER A 363 19.09 -21.81 -19.81
CA SER A 363 18.11 -22.63 -19.10
C SER A 363 17.53 -21.98 -17.84
N LYS A 364 18.07 -20.83 -17.41
CA LYS A 364 17.65 -20.10 -16.19
C LYS A 364 16.84 -18.84 -16.50
N VAL A 365 16.83 -18.38 -17.74
CA VAL A 365 16.12 -17.16 -18.18
C VAL A 365 14.64 -17.23 -17.78
N ASP A 366 13.95 -18.30 -18.15
CA ASP A 366 12.52 -18.47 -17.83
C ASP A 366 12.28 -18.59 -16.32
N THR A 367 13.18 -19.23 -15.58
CA THR A 367 13.12 -19.32 -14.12
C THR A 367 13.16 -17.94 -13.48
N TYR A 368 14.09 -17.09 -13.90
CA TYR A 368 14.28 -15.76 -13.33
C TYR A 368 13.16 -14.80 -13.72
N LYS A 369 12.67 -14.86 -14.97
CA LYS A 369 11.49 -14.08 -15.40
C LYS A 369 10.22 -14.51 -14.66
N THR A 370 10.01 -15.81 -14.50
CA THR A 370 8.86 -16.36 -13.75
C THR A 370 8.91 -15.93 -12.29
N PHE A 371 10.09 -16.03 -11.66
CA PHE A 371 10.31 -15.53 -10.30
C PHE A 371 9.94 -14.05 -10.19
N ALA A 372 10.48 -13.21 -11.08
CA ALA A 372 10.26 -11.77 -11.03
C ALA A 372 8.77 -11.42 -11.13
N LYS A 373 8.07 -12.01 -12.11
CA LYS A 373 6.63 -11.83 -12.27
C LYS A 373 5.85 -12.28 -11.04
N GLN A 374 6.17 -13.45 -10.49
CA GLN A 374 5.50 -13.99 -9.31
C GLN A 374 5.60 -13.05 -8.11
N GLN A 375 6.79 -12.50 -7.84
CA GLN A 375 7.00 -11.63 -6.67
C GLN A 375 6.30 -10.27 -6.83
N VAL A 376 6.31 -9.69 -8.03
CA VAL A 376 5.57 -8.44 -8.27
C VAL A 376 4.07 -8.68 -8.24
N ASP A 377 3.57 -9.76 -8.86
CA ASP A 377 2.15 -10.11 -8.80
C ASP A 377 1.66 -10.36 -7.38
N TYR A 378 2.53 -10.91 -6.50
CA TYR A 378 2.25 -11.02 -5.07
C TYR A 378 2.02 -9.64 -4.44
N ALA A 379 2.92 -8.69 -4.67
CA ALA A 379 2.78 -7.32 -4.17
C ALA A 379 1.51 -6.63 -4.72
N LEU A 380 1.16 -6.90 -5.97
CA LEU A 380 0.03 -6.25 -6.65
C LEU A 380 -1.34 -6.84 -6.31
N GLY A 381 -1.45 -8.14 -6.05
CA GLY A 381 -2.77 -8.72 -5.80
C GLY A 381 -2.94 -10.24 -5.73
N SER A 382 -1.93 -11.06 -6.04
CA SER A 382 -2.14 -12.51 -6.27
C SER A 382 -2.63 -13.28 -5.05
N THR A 383 -2.50 -12.69 -3.87
CA THR A 383 -3.02 -13.23 -2.61
C THR A 383 -4.51 -12.99 -2.37
N GLY A 384 -5.17 -12.22 -3.25
CA GLY A 384 -6.55 -11.71 -3.13
C GLY A 384 -6.65 -10.25 -2.69
N ARG A 385 -5.51 -9.57 -2.45
CA ARG A 385 -5.43 -8.16 -2.05
C ARG A 385 -4.10 -7.52 -2.45
N SER A 386 -4.09 -6.21 -2.61
CA SER A 386 -2.89 -5.44 -2.93
C SER A 386 -2.11 -5.02 -1.68
N PHE A 387 -0.79 -4.95 -1.80
CA PHE A 387 0.12 -4.36 -0.81
C PHE A 387 0.67 -3.00 -1.25
N VAL A 388 0.09 -2.41 -2.31
CA VAL A 388 0.45 -1.09 -2.82
C VAL A 388 -0.67 -0.12 -2.49
N VAL A 389 -0.38 0.90 -1.69
CA VAL A 389 -1.37 1.88 -1.22
C VAL A 389 -2.08 2.53 -2.42
N GLY A 390 -3.41 2.53 -2.38
CA GLY A 390 -4.25 3.13 -3.42
C GLY A 390 -4.21 2.43 -4.79
N PHE A 391 -3.79 1.16 -4.88
CA PHE A 391 -3.77 0.38 -6.12
C PHE A 391 -4.51 -0.97 -5.95
N GLY A 392 -5.22 -1.41 -6.99
CA GLY A 392 -5.81 -2.74 -7.04
C GLY A 392 -6.90 -3.00 -5.99
N THR A 393 -7.11 -4.27 -5.65
CA THR A 393 -8.18 -4.72 -4.74
C THR A 393 -7.72 -4.68 -3.28
N ASN A 394 -8.52 -4.07 -2.40
CA ASN A 394 -8.28 -4.04 -0.95
C ASN A 394 -6.83 -3.65 -0.57
N PRO A 395 -6.31 -2.51 -1.08
CA PRO A 395 -4.98 -2.02 -0.71
C PRO A 395 -4.90 -1.67 0.77
N SER A 396 -3.67 -1.49 1.28
CA SER A 396 -3.45 -0.90 2.61
C SER A 396 -4.03 0.52 2.68
N GLU A 397 -4.84 0.77 3.70
CA GLU A 397 -5.43 2.09 4.01
C GLU A 397 -4.76 2.72 5.24
N ARG A 398 -3.92 1.97 5.96
CA ARG A 398 -3.29 2.39 7.22
C ARG A 398 -1.76 2.23 7.25
N PRO A 399 -1.02 2.71 6.23
CA PRO A 399 0.44 2.67 6.29
C PRO A 399 0.95 3.43 7.52
N HIS A 400 2.10 3.04 8.06
CA HIS A 400 2.74 3.75 9.16
C HIS A 400 3.37 5.03 8.63
N HIS A 401 2.58 6.09 8.40
CA HIS A 401 3.11 7.31 7.78
C HIS A 401 2.47 8.59 8.34
N ARG A 402 3.32 9.47 8.91
CA ARG A 402 2.91 10.65 9.67
C ARG A 402 2.06 11.65 8.87
N THR A 403 2.57 12.11 7.73
CA THR A 403 1.90 13.18 6.95
C THR A 403 0.63 12.66 6.29
N ALA A 404 0.67 11.49 5.67
CA ALA A 404 -0.50 10.81 5.09
C ALA A 404 -1.61 10.51 6.13
N HIS A 405 -1.25 10.15 7.37
CA HIS A 405 -2.20 10.03 8.45
C HIS A 405 -2.86 11.37 8.78
N GLY A 406 -2.08 12.45 8.80
CA GLY A 406 -2.59 13.81 8.97
C GLY A 406 -3.09 14.10 10.40
N SER A 407 -2.42 13.54 11.42
CA SER A 407 -2.77 13.82 12.81
C SER A 407 -2.59 15.28 13.14
N TRP A 408 -3.64 15.92 13.67
CA TRP A 408 -3.52 17.22 14.31
C TRP A 408 -3.16 17.12 15.79
N ALA A 409 -3.22 15.91 16.36
CA ALA A 409 -3.32 15.70 17.80
C ALA A 409 -2.05 15.13 18.46
N ASP A 410 -0.99 14.91 17.68
CA ASP A 410 0.20 14.14 18.10
C ASP A 410 -0.19 12.72 18.57
N SER A 411 -0.89 12.01 17.67
CA SER A 411 -1.44 10.69 17.97
C SER A 411 -1.66 9.86 16.72
N GLN A 412 -1.28 8.58 16.76
CA GLN A 412 -1.59 7.59 15.72
C GLN A 412 -3.06 7.14 15.70
N THR A 413 -3.82 7.47 16.74
CA THR A 413 -5.25 7.10 16.86
C THR A 413 -6.18 8.28 16.61
N THR A 414 -5.64 9.45 16.23
CA THR A 414 -6.45 10.63 15.94
C THR A 414 -5.91 11.35 14.70
N PRO A 415 -6.65 11.38 13.59
CA PRO A 415 -7.93 10.71 13.34
C PRO A 415 -7.86 9.17 13.38
N ASN A 416 -9.01 8.49 13.33
CA ASN A 416 -9.00 7.02 13.29
C ASN A 416 -8.50 6.46 11.97
N ASN A 417 -8.62 7.20 10.86
CA ASN A 417 -8.24 6.78 9.52
C ASN A 417 -7.22 7.77 8.97
N HIS A 418 -6.45 7.35 7.96
CA HIS A 418 -5.65 8.29 7.19
C HIS A 418 -6.54 9.32 6.50
N ARG A 419 -6.04 10.57 6.44
CA ARG A 419 -6.70 11.65 5.71
C ARG A 419 -6.30 11.70 4.25
N HIS A 420 -5.14 11.14 3.92
CA HIS A 420 -4.57 11.19 2.58
C HIS A 420 -4.22 9.80 2.07
N THR A 421 -4.33 9.61 0.76
CA THR A 421 -3.86 8.41 0.08
C THR A 421 -2.46 8.63 -0.44
N ILE A 422 -1.47 8.00 0.18
CA ILE A 422 -0.07 8.01 -0.28
C ILE A 422 0.14 6.99 -1.41
N TYR A 423 -0.43 7.30 -2.58
CA TYR A 423 -0.48 6.39 -3.72
C TYR A 423 0.89 5.78 -4.05
N GLY A 424 0.88 4.47 -4.30
CA GLY A 424 2.04 3.74 -4.81
C GLY A 424 3.02 3.26 -3.75
N ALA A 425 2.86 3.65 -2.49
CA ALA A 425 3.72 3.16 -1.42
C ALA A 425 3.56 1.64 -1.26
N LEU A 426 4.67 0.91 -1.35
CA LEU A 426 4.72 -0.53 -1.08
C LEU A 426 4.92 -0.74 0.42
N VAL A 427 3.95 -1.37 1.09
CA VAL A 427 4.10 -1.68 2.52
C VAL A 427 5.12 -2.81 2.74
N GLY A 428 5.64 -2.93 3.96
CA GLY A 428 6.63 -3.96 4.30
C GLY A 428 6.17 -5.38 3.98
N GLY A 429 4.87 -5.65 4.11
CA GLY A 429 4.24 -6.88 3.66
C GLY A 429 4.00 -7.89 4.77
N PRO A 430 3.60 -9.12 4.42
CA PRO A 430 3.12 -10.10 5.40
C PRO A 430 4.24 -10.78 6.18
N GLY A 431 3.84 -11.48 7.25
CA GLY A 431 4.66 -12.48 7.90
C GLY A 431 4.93 -13.70 7.00
N LYS A 432 5.78 -14.60 7.48
CA LYS A 432 6.21 -15.82 6.75
C LYS A 432 5.08 -16.79 6.36
N ASP A 433 3.89 -16.59 6.90
CA ASP A 433 2.67 -17.39 6.71
C ASP A 433 1.58 -16.62 5.94
N ASP A 434 1.95 -15.54 5.24
CA ASP A 434 1.03 -14.63 4.54
C ASP A 434 0.11 -13.81 5.47
N SER A 435 0.33 -13.84 6.79
CA SER A 435 -0.42 -13.03 7.75
C SER A 435 -0.09 -11.55 7.60
N TYR A 436 -1.11 -10.71 7.49
CA TYR A 436 -0.95 -9.27 7.35
C TYR A 436 -2.12 -8.53 8.00
N THR A 437 -1.79 -7.53 8.80
CA THR A 437 -2.75 -6.67 9.49
C THR A 437 -2.51 -5.23 9.07
N ASP A 438 -3.53 -4.61 8.47
CA ASP A 438 -3.52 -3.20 8.07
C ASP A 438 -3.76 -2.29 9.28
N ASP A 439 -2.70 -2.05 10.05
CA ASP A 439 -2.72 -1.23 11.27
C ASP A 439 -1.55 -0.24 11.26
N ILE A 440 -1.85 1.02 11.57
CA ILE A 440 -0.84 2.09 11.67
C ILE A 440 0.20 1.78 12.75
N GLY A 441 -0.18 1.05 13.81
CA GLY A 441 0.73 0.68 14.89
C GLY A 441 1.69 -0.46 14.52
N ASN A 442 1.43 -1.15 13.40
CA ASN A 442 2.21 -2.29 12.93
C ASN A 442 3.27 -1.85 11.92
N TYR A 443 4.31 -1.18 12.41
CA TYR A 443 5.46 -0.74 11.60
C TYR A 443 6.28 -1.91 10.98
N ILE A 444 5.97 -3.18 11.29
CA ILE A 444 6.63 -4.30 10.60
C ILE A 444 5.91 -4.59 9.28
N ASN A 445 4.58 -4.71 9.32
CA ASN A 445 3.80 -5.00 8.11
C ASN A 445 3.51 -3.74 7.28
N ASN A 446 3.30 -2.60 7.94
CA ASN A 446 2.73 -1.39 7.36
C ASN A 446 3.69 -0.20 7.22
N GLU A 447 4.96 -0.35 7.59
CA GLU A 447 5.96 0.67 7.21
C GLU A 447 6.07 0.77 5.69
N ILE A 448 6.34 1.98 5.24
CA ILE A 448 6.64 2.32 3.84
C ILE A 448 7.93 3.12 3.84
N ALA A 449 8.78 2.95 2.83
CA ALA A 449 10.06 3.66 2.76
C ALA A 449 10.53 3.87 1.31
N CYS A 450 11.41 4.85 1.14
CA CYS A 450 12.05 5.15 -0.14
C CYS A 450 12.69 3.90 -0.77
N ASP A 451 13.42 3.12 0.04
CA ASP A 451 14.12 1.91 -0.40
C ASP A 451 13.16 0.75 -0.72
N TYR A 452 11.95 0.75 -0.13
CA TYR A 452 10.94 -0.29 -0.40
C TYR A 452 10.42 -0.20 -1.83
N ASN A 453 10.23 1.03 -2.31
CA ASN A 453 9.77 1.27 -3.67
C ASN A 453 10.90 1.20 -4.72
N ALA A 454 12.17 1.27 -4.32
CA ALA A 454 13.29 1.48 -5.24
C ALA A 454 13.46 0.34 -6.25
N GLY A 455 13.70 -0.88 -5.77
CA GLY A 455 13.76 -2.06 -6.63
C GLY A 455 12.40 -2.41 -7.25
N PHE A 456 11.31 -2.09 -6.55
CA PHE A 456 9.95 -2.33 -7.03
C PHE A 456 9.62 -1.52 -8.30
N VAL A 457 10.00 -0.24 -8.38
CA VAL A 457 9.86 0.58 -9.59
C VAL A 457 10.62 -0.05 -10.76
N GLY A 458 11.84 -0.52 -10.54
CA GLY A 458 12.61 -1.23 -11.56
C GLY A 458 11.91 -2.50 -12.06
N ALA A 459 11.42 -3.33 -11.14
CA ALA A 459 10.69 -4.54 -11.49
C ALA A 459 9.39 -4.23 -12.27
N LEU A 460 8.64 -3.21 -11.85
CA LEU A 460 7.43 -2.74 -12.53
C LEU A 460 7.73 -2.22 -13.93
N ALA A 461 8.82 -1.47 -14.14
CA ALA A 461 9.21 -0.99 -15.46
C ALA A 461 9.54 -2.16 -16.41
N LYS A 462 10.27 -3.18 -15.92
CA LYS A 462 10.56 -4.40 -16.70
C LYS A 462 9.29 -5.16 -17.06
N LEU A 463 8.37 -5.36 -16.11
CA LEU A 463 7.11 -6.05 -16.36
C LEU A 463 6.15 -5.23 -17.24
N TYR A 464 6.11 -3.91 -17.12
CA TYR A 464 5.36 -3.07 -18.06
C TYR A 464 5.90 -3.20 -19.49
N GLY A 465 7.23 -3.29 -19.66
CA GLY A 465 7.86 -3.54 -20.95
C GLY A 465 7.38 -4.85 -21.60
N GLU A 466 7.27 -5.92 -20.81
CA GLU A 466 6.90 -7.26 -21.30
C GLU A 466 5.37 -7.50 -21.40
N TYR A 467 4.60 -6.97 -20.45
CA TYR A 467 3.17 -7.27 -20.28
C TYR A 467 2.24 -6.05 -20.42
N GLY A 468 2.74 -4.83 -20.23
CA GLY A 468 1.97 -3.60 -20.41
C GLY A 468 1.03 -3.25 -19.26
N GLY A 469 -0.17 -2.76 -19.59
CA GLY A 469 -1.10 -2.11 -18.66
C GLY A 469 -1.02 -0.59 -18.78
N ASN A 470 -2.15 0.08 -19.02
CA ASN A 470 -2.16 1.52 -19.27
C ASN A 470 -2.15 2.31 -17.96
N PRO A 471 -1.21 3.25 -17.77
CA PRO A 471 -1.29 4.25 -16.71
C PRO A 471 -2.59 5.06 -16.79
N ILE A 472 -2.98 5.68 -15.68
CA ILE A 472 -4.14 6.57 -15.65
C ILE A 472 -3.73 7.90 -16.28
N GLU A 473 -4.46 8.33 -17.30
CA GLU A 473 -4.18 9.59 -17.99
C GLU A 473 -4.33 10.78 -17.02
N ASN A 474 -3.33 11.67 -17.01
CA ASN A 474 -3.32 12.87 -16.17
C ASN A 474 -3.59 12.61 -14.67
N PHE A 475 -3.11 11.48 -14.14
CA PHE A 475 -3.28 11.14 -12.73
C PHE A 475 -2.67 12.21 -11.81
N LYS A 476 -3.47 12.65 -10.83
CA LYS A 476 -3.10 13.59 -9.77
C LYS A 476 -3.72 13.13 -8.45
N ALA A 477 -3.13 13.53 -7.33
CA ALA A 477 -3.66 13.31 -5.99
C ALA A 477 -4.20 14.62 -5.41
N ILE A 478 -5.13 15.24 -6.15
CA ILE A 478 -5.89 16.41 -5.67
C ILE A 478 -7.12 15.89 -4.94
N GLU A 479 -7.05 15.85 -3.62
CA GLU A 479 -8.09 15.29 -2.75
C GLU A 479 -9.16 16.33 -2.41
N GLU A 480 -10.40 15.88 -2.18
CA GLU A 480 -11.44 16.71 -1.55
C GLU A 480 -11.02 16.98 -0.09
N VAL A 481 -11.16 18.22 0.36
CA VAL A 481 -11.00 18.55 1.78
C VAL A 481 -12.17 17.94 2.55
N THR A 482 -11.91 16.89 3.34
CA THR A 482 -12.97 16.11 4.00
C THR A 482 -13.40 16.67 5.35
N ASP A 483 -12.63 17.59 5.93
CA ASP A 483 -12.85 18.16 7.27
C ASP A 483 -12.61 19.67 7.27
N ASP A 484 -13.42 20.43 8.01
CA ASP A 484 -13.15 21.86 8.21
C ASP A 484 -11.80 22.05 8.92
N GLU A 485 -10.90 22.78 8.28
CA GLU A 485 -9.52 22.94 8.73
C GLU A 485 -9.36 23.98 9.85
N PHE A 486 -10.15 25.05 9.82
CA PHE A 486 -10.20 26.07 10.86
C PHE A 486 -11.63 26.24 11.35
N PHE A 487 -11.85 26.29 12.65
CA PHE A 487 -13.18 26.55 13.22
C PHE A 487 -13.09 26.91 14.71
N VAL A 488 -14.19 27.39 15.27
CA VAL A 488 -14.36 27.57 16.72
C VAL A 488 -15.32 26.54 17.29
N GLU A 489 -14.96 25.98 18.45
CA GLU A 489 -15.89 25.32 19.36
C GLU A 489 -16.19 26.27 20.53
N ALA A 490 -17.45 26.52 20.85
CA ALA A 490 -17.81 27.45 21.92
C ALA A 490 -18.94 26.96 22.82
N GLY A 491 -19.03 27.53 24.01
CA GLY A 491 -20.08 27.26 24.99
C GLY A 491 -20.16 28.33 26.06
N ILE A 492 -21.21 28.28 26.86
CA ILE A 492 -21.47 29.22 27.95
C ILE A 492 -20.70 28.75 29.19
N ASN A 493 -19.69 29.52 29.60
CA ASN A 493 -18.92 29.27 30.81
C ASN A 493 -19.68 29.75 32.07
N ALA A 494 -20.28 30.94 31.98
CA ALA A 494 -21.15 31.50 32.99
C ALA A 494 -22.11 32.51 32.36
N SER A 495 -23.27 32.74 32.98
CA SER A 495 -24.20 33.79 32.56
C SER A 495 -24.93 34.36 33.78
N GLY A 496 -25.34 35.62 33.70
CA GLY A 496 -26.13 36.27 34.74
C GLY A 496 -27.01 37.37 34.15
N ASN A 497 -27.74 38.07 35.01
CA ASN A 497 -28.73 39.08 34.59
C ASN A 497 -28.13 40.29 33.85
N ASN A 498 -26.81 40.46 33.85
CA ASN A 498 -26.12 41.56 33.19
C ASN A 498 -24.90 41.11 32.37
N PHE A 499 -24.67 39.80 32.17
CA PHE A 499 -23.47 39.32 31.47
C PHE A 499 -23.64 37.93 30.84
N ILE A 500 -22.81 37.67 29.84
CA ILE A 500 -22.45 36.34 29.36
C ILE A 500 -20.95 36.16 29.40
N GLU A 501 -20.53 34.95 29.75
CA GLU A 501 -19.15 34.51 29.66
C GLU A 501 -19.06 33.30 28.75
N VAL A 502 -18.27 33.45 27.69
CA VAL A 502 -18.08 32.47 26.64
C VAL A 502 -16.75 31.77 26.85
N LYS A 503 -16.76 30.44 26.77
CA LYS A 503 -15.57 29.62 26.57
C LYS A 503 -15.49 29.27 25.09
N ALA A 504 -14.40 29.64 24.43
CA ALA A 504 -14.18 29.35 23.02
C ALA A 504 -12.83 28.65 22.80
N LEU A 505 -12.80 27.68 21.90
CA LEU A 505 -11.59 26.99 21.44
C LEU A 505 -11.46 27.19 19.93
N ILE A 506 -10.46 27.97 19.52
CA ILE A 506 -10.06 28.02 18.12
C ILE A 506 -9.30 26.73 17.79
N ASN A 507 -9.64 26.09 16.68
CA ASN A 507 -9.06 24.83 16.21
C ASN A 507 -8.35 25.03 14.86
N ASN A 508 -7.16 24.45 14.72
CA ASN A 508 -6.43 24.23 13.46
C ASN A 508 -6.25 22.72 13.27
N ARG A 509 -6.97 22.15 12.30
CA ARG A 509 -6.86 20.75 11.87
C ARG A 509 -6.49 20.66 10.38
N THR A 510 -5.73 21.64 9.90
CA THR A 510 -5.28 21.71 8.51
C THR A 510 -4.57 20.42 8.07
N GLY A 511 -4.69 20.09 6.79
CA GLY A 511 -4.05 18.96 6.13
C GLY A 511 -4.04 19.04 4.61
N TRP A 512 -4.60 20.08 3.99
CA TRP A 512 -4.52 20.31 2.54
C TRP A 512 -3.90 21.66 2.15
N PRO A 513 -2.59 21.87 2.39
CA PRO A 513 -1.70 21.08 3.25
C PRO A 513 -1.86 21.48 4.73
N ALA A 514 -1.24 20.72 5.63
CA ALA A 514 -1.07 21.13 7.02
C ALA A 514 -0.27 22.44 7.08
N ARG A 515 -0.67 23.37 7.93
CA ARG A 515 -0.06 24.71 7.97
C ARG A 515 -0.17 25.39 9.33
N MET A 516 0.76 26.30 9.58
CA MET A 516 0.77 27.15 10.77
C MET A 516 -0.40 28.14 10.74
N GLY A 517 -1.09 28.29 11.86
CA GLY A 517 -2.12 29.31 12.09
C GLY A 517 -1.65 30.31 13.14
N ASP A 518 -0.70 31.17 12.78
CA ASP A 518 -0.11 32.20 13.66
C ASP A 518 -0.71 33.60 13.46
N LYS A 519 -1.75 33.71 12.63
CA LYS A 519 -2.51 34.94 12.34
C LYS A 519 -4.02 34.70 12.43
N LEU A 520 -4.42 33.67 13.17
CA LEU A 520 -5.82 33.32 13.32
C LEU A 520 -6.53 34.29 14.28
N SER A 521 -7.76 34.66 13.96
CA SER A 521 -8.66 35.38 14.86
C SER A 521 -10.09 34.90 14.70
N PHE A 522 -10.97 35.23 15.65
CA PHE A 522 -12.41 35.02 15.49
C PHE A 522 -13.21 36.18 16.09
N LYS A 523 -14.47 36.29 15.68
CA LYS A 523 -15.38 37.35 16.17
C LYS A 523 -16.61 36.76 16.87
N TYR A 524 -16.94 37.28 18.05
CA TYR A 524 -18.17 36.96 18.75
C TYR A 524 -19.12 38.17 18.72
N PHE A 525 -20.24 38.02 18.01
CA PHE A 525 -21.19 39.09 17.75
C PHE A 525 -22.33 39.11 18.77
N VAL A 526 -22.65 40.32 19.23
CA VAL A 526 -23.73 40.62 20.17
C VAL A 526 -24.63 41.74 19.65
N ASP A 527 -25.91 41.69 19.98
CA ASP A 527 -26.88 42.77 19.78
C ASP A 527 -27.18 43.40 21.14
N ILE A 528 -26.85 44.69 21.28
CA ILE A 528 -27.02 45.42 22.55
C ILE A 528 -28.27 46.33 22.55
N THR A 529 -29.24 46.08 21.68
CA THR A 529 -30.48 46.88 21.53
C THR A 529 -31.18 47.09 22.88
N GLU A 530 -31.22 46.08 23.73
CA GLU A 530 -31.83 46.12 25.06
C GLU A 530 -31.13 47.08 26.02
N GLY A 531 -29.81 47.24 25.90
CA GLY A 531 -29.04 48.29 26.60
C GLY A 531 -29.24 49.68 25.99
N VAL A 532 -29.24 49.79 24.66
CA VAL A 532 -29.43 51.06 23.93
C VAL A 532 -30.81 51.67 24.22
N ASN A 533 -31.85 50.85 24.29
CA ASN A 533 -33.21 51.28 24.67
C ASN A 533 -33.29 51.88 26.08
N LEU A 534 -32.31 51.60 26.94
CA LEU A 534 -32.19 52.14 28.30
C LEU A 534 -31.19 53.30 28.40
N GLY A 535 -30.63 53.76 27.27
CA GLY A 535 -29.71 54.88 27.18
C GLY A 535 -28.23 54.53 27.37
N TYR A 536 -27.87 53.24 27.36
CA TYR A 536 -26.47 52.80 27.38
C TYR A 536 -25.86 52.77 25.98
N SER A 537 -24.55 52.90 25.91
CA SER A 537 -23.73 52.79 24.71
C SER A 537 -22.78 51.60 24.82
N ALA A 538 -22.14 51.19 23.72
CA ALA A 538 -21.14 50.11 23.74
C ALA A 538 -19.98 50.38 24.73
N ALA A 539 -19.66 51.64 25.02
CA ALA A 539 -18.63 52.02 25.98
C ALA A 539 -19.01 51.73 27.45
N ASP A 540 -20.30 51.53 27.74
CA ASP A 540 -20.79 51.18 29.07
C ASP A 540 -20.69 49.68 29.38
N PHE A 541 -20.38 48.86 28.36
CA PHE A 541 -20.12 47.44 28.50
C PHE A 541 -18.63 47.18 28.70
N THR A 542 -18.32 46.15 29.46
CA THR A 542 -16.93 45.72 29.72
C THR A 542 -16.69 44.33 29.17
N VAL A 543 -15.52 44.14 28.56
CA VAL A 543 -15.03 42.81 28.17
C VAL A 543 -13.84 42.44 29.05
N LYS A 544 -13.90 41.29 29.71
CA LYS A 544 -12.83 40.79 30.58
C LYS A 544 -12.52 39.34 30.29
N THR A 545 -11.25 38.97 30.35
CA THR A 545 -10.81 37.58 30.18
C THR A 545 -10.54 36.93 31.53
N ASN A 546 -11.08 35.73 31.76
CA ASN A 546 -10.81 34.95 32.97
C ASN A 546 -9.74 33.88 32.74
N TYR A 547 -9.63 33.38 31.51
CA TYR A 547 -8.58 32.48 31.05
C TYR A 547 -8.26 32.83 29.59
N ASN A 548 -6.99 32.79 29.22
CA ASN A 548 -6.57 33.18 27.89
C ASN A 548 -5.25 32.47 27.53
N ALA A 549 -5.28 31.65 26.49
CA ALA A 549 -4.13 30.91 25.97
C ALA A 549 -3.48 31.58 24.76
N GLY A 550 -3.16 32.88 24.86
CA GLY A 550 -2.36 33.61 23.87
C GLY A 550 -3.13 34.51 22.90
N ALA A 551 -4.39 34.82 23.16
CA ALA A 551 -5.15 35.80 22.41
C ALA A 551 -5.01 37.22 22.99
N THR A 552 -5.21 38.22 22.15
CA THR A 552 -5.65 39.56 22.54
C THR A 552 -7.16 39.64 22.37
N VAL A 553 -7.88 40.15 23.37
CA VAL A 553 -9.35 40.25 23.36
C VAL A 553 -9.76 41.71 23.41
N SER A 554 -10.55 42.17 22.43
CA SER A 554 -10.99 43.56 22.35
C SER A 554 -12.13 43.87 23.34
N ASN A 555 -12.38 45.16 23.60
CA ASN A 555 -13.71 45.60 24.04
C ASN A 555 -14.72 45.46 22.88
N LEU A 556 -15.99 45.81 23.10
CA LEU A 556 -16.97 45.82 22.01
C LEU A 556 -16.53 46.77 20.89
N LEU A 557 -16.43 46.22 19.69
CA LEU A 557 -16.16 46.93 18.44
C LEU A 557 -17.44 47.03 17.61
N PRO A 558 -17.67 48.14 16.91
CA PRO A 558 -18.87 48.31 16.09
C PRO A 558 -18.84 47.36 14.87
N TRP A 559 -19.96 46.67 14.61
CA TRP A 559 -20.17 45.92 13.37
C TRP A 559 -21.22 46.62 12.50
N ASP A 560 -22.43 46.77 13.03
CA ASP A 560 -23.56 47.46 12.41
C ASP A 560 -24.29 48.28 13.48
N VAL A 561 -23.83 49.53 13.63
CA VAL A 561 -24.32 50.43 14.68
C VAL A 561 -25.80 50.79 14.49
N GLU A 562 -26.32 50.78 13.25
CA GLU A 562 -27.72 51.09 12.96
C GLU A 562 -28.66 50.02 13.54
N ASN A 563 -28.20 48.76 13.56
CA ASN A 563 -28.91 47.62 14.12
C ASN A 563 -28.38 47.21 15.51
N ASN A 564 -27.57 48.06 16.16
CA ASN A 564 -26.95 47.82 17.47
C ASN A 564 -26.09 46.53 17.56
N ILE A 565 -25.51 46.09 16.45
CA ILE A 565 -24.66 44.90 16.40
C ILE A 565 -23.20 45.30 16.65
N TYR A 566 -22.59 44.66 17.63
CA TYR A 566 -21.19 44.82 18.01
C TYR A 566 -20.51 43.45 18.07
N TYR A 567 -19.20 43.44 18.24
CA TYR A 567 -18.47 42.19 18.41
C TYR A 567 -17.27 42.32 19.34
N VAL A 568 -16.86 41.17 19.89
CA VAL A 568 -15.56 40.98 20.51
C VAL A 568 -14.64 40.33 19.48
N ASP A 569 -13.52 40.97 19.20
CA ASP A 569 -12.43 40.42 18.41
C ASP A 569 -11.50 39.64 19.33
N VAL A 570 -11.24 38.38 18.98
CA VAL A 570 -10.28 37.52 19.66
C VAL A 570 -9.16 37.19 18.68
N ASP A 571 -8.02 37.83 18.85
CA ASP A 571 -6.88 37.77 17.93
C ASP A 571 -5.73 36.94 18.51
N PHE A 572 -5.39 35.83 17.84
CA PHE A 572 -4.25 34.97 18.19
C PHE A 572 -2.99 35.29 17.37
N THR A 573 -2.91 36.44 16.71
CA THR A 573 -1.71 36.84 15.96
C THR A 573 -0.45 36.76 16.83
N GLY A 574 0.54 35.99 16.38
CA GLY A 574 1.79 35.69 17.09
C GLY A 574 1.74 34.43 17.97
N THR A 575 0.56 33.83 18.18
CA THR A 575 0.43 32.54 18.87
C THR A 575 0.43 31.41 17.84
N LYS A 576 1.37 30.47 17.98
CA LYS A 576 1.42 29.27 17.13
C LYS A 576 0.25 28.34 17.42
N ILE A 577 -0.62 28.14 16.42
CA ILE A 577 -1.70 27.16 16.43
C ILE A 577 -1.50 26.26 15.22
N TYR A 578 -1.14 24.99 15.42
CA TYR A 578 -0.75 24.09 14.32
C TYR A 578 -1.16 22.63 14.62
N PRO A 579 -1.43 21.81 13.58
CA PRO A 579 -1.90 20.45 13.74
C PRO A 579 -0.75 19.52 14.19
N GLY A 580 -0.35 19.59 15.46
CA GLY A 580 0.81 18.85 15.96
C GLY A 580 0.83 18.57 17.46
N GLY A 581 -0.34 18.47 18.09
CA GLY A 581 -0.45 18.12 19.52
C GLY A 581 -1.68 18.70 20.21
N GLN A 582 -2.16 18.03 21.25
CA GLN A 582 -3.42 18.38 21.96
C GLN A 582 -3.57 19.85 22.38
N SER A 583 -2.46 20.47 22.79
CA SER A 583 -2.41 21.88 23.18
C SER A 583 -1.89 22.80 22.07
N ALA A 584 -1.39 22.23 20.97
CA ALA A 584 -0.86 22.95 19.82
C ALA A 584 -1.95 23.28 18.80
N TYR A 585 -2.82 22.32 18.49
CA TYR A 585 -3.83 22.46 17.44
C TYR A 585 -5.04 23.30 17.86
N ARG A 586 -5.19 23.56 19.16
CA ARG A 586 -6.29 24.38 19.68
C ARG A 586 -5.85 25.30 20.81
N LYS A 587 -6.48 26.47 20.90
CA LYS A 587 -6.28 27.43 22.00
C LYS A 587 -7.61 27.83 22.60
N GLU A 588 -7.66 27.85 23.92
CA GLU A 588 -8.85 28.26 24.67
C GLU A 588 -8.75 29.73 25.09
N VAL A 589 -9.86 30.45 24.97
CA VAL A 589 -10.07 31.76 25.57
C VAL A 589 -11.42 31.77 26.28
N GLN A 590 -11.46 32.40 27.46
CA GLN A 590 -12.69 32.68 28.19
C GLN A 590 -12.82 34.19 28.34
N PHE A 591 -13.88 34.76 27.77
CA PHE A 591 -14.16 36.19 27.84
C PHE A 591 -15.60 36.44 28.29
N ARG A 592 -15.78 37.46 29.12
CA ARG A 592 -17.06 37.91 29.66
C ARG A 592 -17.40 39.27 29.08
N ILE A 593 -18.58 39.37 28.49
CA ILE A 593 -19.20 40.64 28.10
C ILE A 593 -20.23 40.98 29.19
N ALA A 594 -20.06 42.12 29.85
CA ALA A 594 -20.91 42.53 30.95
C ALA A 594 -21.38 43.97 30.77
N GLY A 595 -22.70 44.18 30.86
CA GLY A 595 -23.29 45.50 31.03
C GLY A 595 -23.03 46.07 32.44
N PRO A 596 -23.49 47.30 32.72
CA PRO A 596 -23.25 47.97 34.01
C PRO A 596 -23.68 47.14 35.22
N MET A 597 -23.01 47.33 36.36
CA MET A 597 -23.36 46.62 37.60
C MET A 597 -24.78 46.96 38.06
N ASN A 598 -25.46 45.98 38.67
CA ASN A 598 -26.81 46.10 39.23
C ASN A 598 -27.94 46.34 38.19
N THR A 599 -27.72 45.97 36.93
CA THR A 599 -28.76 45.96 35.89
C THR A 599 -29.32 44.55 35.68
N ASN A 600 -30.48 44.43 35.03
CA ASN A 600 -31.13 43.15 34.74
C ASN A 600 -31.68 43.05 33.31
N PHE A 601 -31.10 43.82 32.38
CA PHE A 601 -31.62 43.96 31.02
C PHE A 601 -30.97 43.02 30.00
N TRP A 602 -29.84 42.37 30.33
CA TRP A 602 -29.04 41.61 29.37
C TRP A 602 -29.83 40.45 28.77
N ASP A 603 -29.90 40.40 27.43
CA ASP A 603 -30.53 39.35 26.66
C ASP A 603 -29.50 38.74 25.71
N ASN A 604 -29.38 37.41 25.69
CA ASN A 604 -28.49 36.72 24.74
C ASN A 604 -29.26 36.21 23.53
N SER A 605 -30.60 36.22 23.57
CA SER A 605 -31.43 35.49 22.61
C SER A 605 -31.43 36.11 21.21
N ASN A 606 -31.03 37.38 21.11
CA ASN A 606 -30.81 38.16 19.90
C ASN A 606 -29.33 38.22 19.44
N ASP A 607 -28.38 37.70 20.24
CA ASP A 607 -26.97 37.66 19.86
C ASP A 607 -26.72 36.63 18.75
N PHE A 608 -26.17 37.07 17.61
CA PHE A 608 -25.87 36.20 16.48
C PHE A 608 -24.98 35.00 16.88
N SER A 609 -23.89 35.26 17.60
CA SER A 609 -22.94 34.22 18.03
C SER A 609 -23.45 33.35 19.17
N TYR A 610 -24.62 33.64 19.74
CA TYR A 610 -25.25 32.82 20.77
C TYR A 610 -26.06 31.64 20.18
N THR A 611 -26.36 31.67 18.88
CA THR A 611 -27.33 30.78 18.20
C THR A 611 -27.14 29.29 18.54
N ASP A 612 -25.98 28.71 18.24
CA ASP A 612 -25.72 27.27 18.48
C ASP A 612 -25.30 26.96 19.92
N ILE A 613 -24.77 27.95 20.64
CA ILE A 613 -24.26 27.74 22.01
C ILE A 613 -25.35 27.86 23.07
N LYS A 614 -26.59 28.22 22.67
CA LYS A 614 -27.76 28.26 23.55
C LYS A 614 -27.97 26.91 24.24
N GLY A 615 -27.86 26.92 25.57
CA GLY A 615 -28.01 25.71 26.39
C GLY A 615 -26.76 24.83 26.49
N VAL A 616 -25.67 25.19 25.82
CA VAL A 616 -24.36 24.53 25.95
C VAL A 616 -23.64 25.09 27.18
N SER A 617 -23.86 24.47 28.36
CA SER A 617 -23.32 24.94 29.64
C SER A 617 -22.41 23.91 30.31
N SER A 618 -21.89 24.23 31.51
CA SER A 618 -21.00 23.36 32.32
C SER A 618 -19.65 23.06 31.66
N GLY A 619 -19.05 24.05 30.99
CA GLY A 619 -17.72 23.92 30.39
C GLY A 619 -17.65 23.07 29.11
N LYS A 620 -18.80 22.63 28.58
CA LYS A 620 -18.93 21.98 27.27
C LYS A 620 -18.81 22.99 26.14
N THR A 621 -18.44 22.53 24.95
CA THR A 621 -18.39 23.32 23.73
C THR A 621 -18.99 22.58 22.55
N VAL A 622 -19.50 23.32 21.58
CA VAL A 622 -19.97 22.81 20.29
C VAL A 622 -19.30 23.60 19.17
N LYS A 623 -18.95 22.92 18.08
CA LYS A 623 -18.55 23.60 16.84
C LYS A 623 -19.71 24.44 16.33
N THR A 624 -19.44 25.70 15.97
CA THR A 624 -20.49 26.62 15.52
C THR A 624 -20.00 27.48 14.37
N VAL A 625 -20.86 27.67 13.36
CA VAL A 625 -20.60 28.59 12.24
C VAL A 625 -20.87 30.04 12.59
N TYR A 626 -21.58 30.34 13.68
CA TYR A 626 -21.94 31.71 14.08
C TYR A 626 -20.82 32.46 14.81
N ILE A 627 -19.63 31.86 14.90
CA ILE A 627 -18.39 32.48 15.37
C ILE A 627 -17.36 32.32 14.25
N PRO A 628 -17.28 33.27 13.30
CA PRO A 628 -16.43 33.13 12.13
C PRO A 628 -14.95 33.26 12.50
N VAL A 629 -14.13 32.48 11.80
CA VAL A 629 -12.66 32.47 11.92
C VAL A 629 -12.06 33.21 10.73
N TYR A 630 -11.00 33.95 11.00
CA TYR A 630 -10.21 34.66 10.01
C TYR A 630 -8.75 34.21 10.12
N ASP A 631 -8.08 34.15 8.98
CA ASP A 631 -6.62 34.00 8.90
C ASP A 631 -6.07 35.25 8.20
N ALA A 632 -5.20 35.99 8.90
CA ALA A 632 -4.68 37.28 8.44
C ALA A 632 -5.79 38.27 7.98
N GLY A 633 -6.95 38.23 8.65
CA GLY A 633 -8.11 39.06 8.35
C GLY A 633 -9.03 38.54 7.23
N VAL A 634 -8.68 37.44 6.54
CA VAL A 634 -9.53 36.79 5.53
C VAL A 634 -10.40 35.75 6.21
N LYS A 635 -11.72 35.78 6.01
CA LYS A 635 -12.64 34.79 6.60
C LYS A 635 -12.39 33.40 6.01
N VAL A 636 -12.09 32.43 6.87
CA VAL A 636 -11.79 31.03 6.49
C VAL A 636 -12.84 30.04 6.99
N PHE A 637 -13.71 30.44 7.91
CA PHE A 637 -14.82 29.61 8.40
C PHE A 637 -15.94 30.47 9.00
N GLY A 638 -17.17 29.97 8.99
CA GLY A 638 -18.34 30.57 9.63
C GLY A 638 -18.95 31.79 8.92
N ASP A 639 -19.95 32.38 9.56
CA ASP A 639 -20.83 33.42 9.02
C ASP A 639 -20.76 34.71 9.85
N GLU A 640 -21.14 35.84 9.25
CA GLU A 640 -21.16 37.17 9.88
C GLU A 640 -22.59 37.74 9.94
N PRO A 641 -22.97 38.54 10.97
CA PRO A 641 -24.28 39.19 11.03
C PRO A 641 -24.48 40.21 9.90
N GLY A 642 -25.73 40.43 9.46
CA GLY A 642 -26.04 41.37 8.38
C GLY A 642 -25.61 40.90 6.97
N ASN A 643 -24.69 39.96 6.89
CA ASN A 643 -24.32 39.20 5.69
C ASN A 643 -25.10 37.87 5.55
N ALA A 644 -26.17 37.72 6.33
CA ALA A 644 -27.09 36.59 6.20
C ALA A 644 -27.99 36.76 4.96
N GLN A 645 -27.42 36.64 3.75
CA GLN A 645 -28.14 35.85 2.77
C GLN A 645 -28.14 34.43 3.35
N SER A 646 -29.25 34.04 3.99
CA SER A 646 -29.32 32.72 4.63
C SER A 646 -28.96 31.69 3.56
N SER A 647 -28.10 30.71 3.88
CA SER A 647 -27.71 29.68 2.92
C SER A 647 -28.96 29.13 2.24
N SER A 648 -28.95 29.12 0.91
CA SER A 648 -30.02 28.45 0.19
C SER A 648 -30.00 26.99 0.61
N SER A 649 -31.17 26.39 0.78
CA SER A 649 -31.26 24.96 1.08
C SER A 649 -31.94 24.23 -0.06
N ILE A 650 -31.61 22.96 -0.19
CA ILE A 650 -32.24 22.07 -1.16
C ILE A 650 -33.01 20.97 -0.44
N THR A 651 -34.08 20.48 -1.06
CA THR A 651 -34.82 19.32 -0.59
C THR A 651 -35.24 18.47 -1.80
N PRO A 652 -34.89 17.18 -1.84
CA PRO A 652 -34.10 16.45 -0.84
C PRO A 652 -32.59 16.77 -0.94
N VAL A 653 -31.82 16.42 0.11
CA VAL A 653 -30.33 16.47 0.10
C VAL A 653 -29.71 15.13 -0.30
N THR A 654 -30.52 14.09 -0.43
CA THR A 654 -30.15 12.80 -0.98
C THR A 654 -31.16 12.35 -2.04
N ALA A 655 -30.70 11.65 -3.06
CA ALA A 655 -31.56 11.04 -4.06
C ALA A 655 -30.98 9.71 -4.55
N ALA A 656 -31.82 8.87 -5.13
CA ALA A 656 -31.39 7.67 -5.82
C ALA A 656 -31.68 7.83 -7.31
N PHE A 657 -30.76 7.36 -8.14
CA PHE A 657 -30.93 7.27 -9.58
C PHE A 657 -30.61 5.85 -10.03
N ASP A 658 -31.53 5.25 -10.77
CA ASP A 658 -31.33 3.94 -11.36
C ASP A 658 -31.16 4.09 -12.86
N LYS A 659 -30.02 3.62 -13.38
CA LYS A 659 -29.74 3.65 -14.81
C LYS A 659 -30.70 2.81 -15.64
N TYR A 660 -31.28 1.75 -15.04
CA TYR A 660 -32.22 0.85 -15.71
C TYR A 660 -33.62 1.46 -15.90
N ASP A 661 -34.07 2.27 -14.93
CA ASP A 661 -35.34 3.02 -14.98
C ASP A 661 -35.06 4.53 -14.85
N PRO A 662 -34.43 5.15 -15.88
CA PRO A 662 -33.89 6.49 -15.78
C PRO A 662 -35.00 7.53 -15.65
N LYS A 663 -35.02 8.22 -14.50
CA LYS A 663 -35.97 9.28 -14.20
C LYS A 663 -35.26 10.56 -13.78
N ASP A 664 -35.84 11.68 -14.17
CA ASP A 664 -35.35 12.99 -13.76
C ASP A 664 -35.46 13.14 -12.23
N ILE A 665 -34.47 13.74 -11.60
CA ILE A 665 -34.52 14.07 -10.16
C ILE A 665 -34.96 15.52 -10.01
N THR A 666 -36.03 15.75 -9.24
CA THR A 666 -36.47 17.11 -8.90
C THR A 666 -36.00 17.47 -7.51
N VAL A 667 -35.38 18.63 -7.40
CA VAL A 667 -34.85 19.23 -6.17
C VAL A 667 -35.55 20.57 -5.99
N THR A 668 -36.22 20.75 -4.85
CA THR A 668 -36.80 22.04 -4.48
C THR A 668 -35.75 22.87 -3.76
N VAL A 669 -35.62 24.13 -4.13
CA VAL A 669 -34.68 25.11 -3.56
C VAL A 669 -35.44 26.12 -2.73
N ASN A 670 -35.08 26.25 -1.46
CA ASN A 670 -35.39 27.47 -0.72
C ASN A 670 -34.24 28.46 -0.93
N TYR A 671 -34.48 29.45 -1.79
CA TYR A 671 -33.47 30.44 -2.18
C TYR A 671 -33.05 31.37 -1.04
N ASN A 672 -33.88 31.58 -0.01
CA ASN A 672 -33.58 32.51 1.08
C ASN A 672 -33.09 33.91 0.63
N GLY A 673 -33.53 34.36 -0.55
CA GLY A 673 -33.12 35.63 -1.17
C GLY A 673 -31.93 35.56 -2.13
N ASN A 674 -31.31 34.40 -2.31
CA ASN A 674 -30.11 34.19 -3.14
C ASN A 674 -30.51 33.79 -4.58
N THR A 675 -29.53 33.78 -5.48
CA THR A 675 -29.69 33.26 -6.84
C THR A 675 -28.76 32.07 -7.07
N LEU A 676 -29.24 31.05 -7.79
CA LEU A 676 -28.40 29.92 -8.20
C LEU A 676 -27.46 30.37 -9.33
N ASN A 677 -26.15 30.34 -9.08
CA ASN A 677 -25.12 30.61 -10.07
C ASN A 677 -24.95 29.41 -11.00
N SER A 678 -24.74 28.21 -10.42
CA SER A 678 -24.47 26.99 -11.18
C SER A 678 -24.72 25.72 -10.35
N ILE A 679 -24.66 24.56 -10.99
CA ILE A 679 -24.57 23.27 -10.31
C ILE A 679 -23.26 22.62 -10.75
N LYS A 680 -22.48 22.08 -9.82
CA LYS A 680 -21.16 21.52 -10.09
C LYS A 680 -21.09 20.05 -9.70
N ASN A 681 -20.41 19.26 -10.51
CA ASN A 681 -19.96 17.91 -10.18
C ASN A 681 -18.43 17.94 -10.13
N GLY A 682 -17.86 18.00 -8.93
CA GLY A 682 -16.46 18.35 -8.72
C GLY A 682 -16.14 19.75 -9.27
N THR A 683 -15.17 19.84 -10.17
CA THR A 683 -14.80 21.10 -10.85
C THR A 683 -15.63 21.39 -12.10
N THR A 684 -16.44 20.42 -12.57
CA THR A 684 -17.22 20.56 -13.80
C THR A 684 -18.56 21.24 -13.54
N THR A 685 -18.82 22.34 -14.23
CA THR A 685 -20.13 23.03 -14.20
C THR A 685 -21.12 22.36 -15.16
N LEU A 686 -22.31 22.01 -14.65
CA LEU A 686 -23.41 21.46 -15.46
C LEU A 686 -24.02 22.53 -16.37
N VAL A 687 -24.52 22.11 -17.53
CA VAL A 687 -25.10 22.97 -18.56
C VAL A 687 -26.61 23.15 -18.33
N LYS A 688 -27.02 24.35 -17.91
CA LYS A 688 -28.43 24.73 -17.78
C LYS A 688 -29.17 24.63 -19.12
N GLY A 689 -30.31 23.95 -19.14
CA GLY A 689 -31.12 23.66 -20.33
C GLY A 689 -30.84 22.29 -20.96
N THR A 690 -29.70 21.67 -20.63
CA THR A 690 -29.31 20.32 -21.10
C THR A 690 -29.25 19.34 -19.93
N ASP A 691 -28.40 19.61 -18.93
CA ASP A 691 -28.17 18.72 -17.79
C ASP A 691 -29.19 18.94 -16.68
N TYR A 692 -29.72 20.16 -16.59
CA TYR A 692 -30.78 20.52 -15.65
C TYR A 692 -31.62 21.67 -16.16
N THR A 693 -32.86 21.77 -15.68
CA THR A 693 -33.76 22.91 -15.92
C THR A 693 -34.19 23.53 -14.59
N VAL A 694 -34.55 24.82 -14.62
CA VAL A 694 -34.98 25.57 -13.43
C VAL A 694 -36.34 26.19 -13.71
N THR A 695 -37.33 25.88 -12.88
CA THR A 695 -38.70 26.44 -12.97
C THR A 695 -39.17 26.85 -11.58
N GLY A 696 -39.16 28.16 -11.30
CA GLY A 696 -39.47 28.67 -9.95
C GLY A 696 -38.45 28.18 -8.93
N ASP A 697 -38.93 27.51 -7.88
CA ASP A 697 -38.13 26.86 -6.83
C ASP A 697 -37.75 25.41 -7.17
N ALA A 698 -38.21 24.85 -8.29
CA ALA A 698 -37.89 23.49 -8.69
C ALA A 698 -36.73 23.44 -9.69
N ILE A 699 -35.69 22.69 -9.34
CA ILE A 699 -34.59 22.31 -10.23
C ILE A 699 -34.78 20.85 -10.62
N LYS A 700 -34.80 20.59 -11.92
CA LYS A 700 -34.98 19.25 -12.47
C LYS A 700 -33.69 18.81 -13.15
N LEU A 701 -32.97 17.89 -12.54
CA LEU A 701 -31.80 17.22 -13.09
C LEU A 701 -32.25 16.21 -14.14
N ALA A 702 -31.71 16.31 -15.36
CA ALA A 702 -32.13 15.49 -16.48
C ALA A 702 -31.61 14.05 -16.34
N ALA A 703 -32.49 13.07 -16.54
CA ALA A 703 -32.17 11.65 -16.54
C ALA A 703 -31.05 11.33 -17.54
N SER A 704 -31.01 12.04 -18.68
CA SER A 704 -29.96 11.90 -19.69
C SER A 704 -28.56 12.25 -19.18
N TYR A 705 -28.43 13.24 -18.29
CA TYR A 705 -27.18 13.57 -17.61
C TYR A 705 -26.90 12.56 -16.48
N LEU A 706 -27.91 12.24 -15.67
CA LEU A 706 -27.75 11.29 -14.56
C LEU A 706 -27.31 9.89 -15.04
N SER A 707 -27.76 9.47 -16.23
CA SER A 707 -27.31 8.23 -16.88
C SER A 707 -25.83 8.20 -17.23
N THR A 708 -25.16 9.35 -17.38
CA THR A 708 -23.71 9.40 -17.67
C THR A 708 -22.84 9.29 -16.42
N LEU A 709 -23.41 9.41 -15.22
CA LEU A 709 -22.67 9.29 -13.96
C LEU A 709 -22.22 7.84 -13.73
N THR A 710 -21.06 7.62 -13.12
CA THR A 710 -20.62 6.28 -12.70
C THR A 710 -21.52 5.74 -11.57
N THR A 711 -21.72 4.42 -11.51
CA THR A 711 -22.42 3.78 -10.38
C THR A 711 -21.66 4.03 -9.08
N GLY A 712 -22.39 4.19 -7.98
CA GLY A 712 -21.85 4.63 -6.69
C GLY A 712 -22.45 5.97 -6.26
N THR A 713 -21.72 6.73 -5.45
CA THR A 713 -22.22 8.00 -4.90
C THR A 713 -21.64 9.19 -5.67
N THR A 714 -22.50 10.06 -6.18
CA THR A 714 -22.10 11.35 -6.80
C THR A 714 -22.63 12.51 -5.96
N LYS A 715 -21.82 13.55 -5.74
CA LYS A 715 -22.21 14.75 -4.99
C LYS A 715 -22.29 15.95 -5.94
N LEU A 716 -23.46 16.55 -6.07
CA LEU A 716 -23.66 17.77 -6.86
C LEU A 716 -23.76 18.98 -5.92
N VAL A 717 -22.90 19.97 -6.12
CA VAL A 717 -22.89 21.21 -5.33
C VAL A 717 -23.73 22.27 -6.04
N PHE A 718 -24.71 22.85 -5.34
CA PHE A 718 -25.54 23.91 -5.86
C PHE A 718 -24.92 25.25 -5.44
N ASP A 719 -24.28 25.92 -6.39
CA ASP A 719 -23.55 27.16 -6.19
C ASP A 719 -24.53 28.34 -6.18
N PHE A 720 -24.62 29.05 -5.05
CA PHE A 720 -25.48 30.21 -4.86
C PHE A 720 -24.68 31.50 -4.74
N SER A 721 -25.34 32.63 -5.02
CA SER A 721 -24.74 33.97 -4.99
C SER A 721 -24.14 34.37 -3.64
N ALA A 722 -24.61 33.75 -2.54
CA ALA A 722 -24.04 33.88 -1.20
C ALA A 722 -24.54 32.74 -0.28
N GLY A 723 -23.98 32.67 0.93
CA GLY A 723 -24.22 31.59 1.90
C GLY A 723 -23.40 30.33 1.59
N MET A 724 -23.61 29.27 2.35
CA MET A 724 -23.00 27.97 2.05
C MET A 724 -23.77 27.24 0.95
N ASP A 725 -23.03 26.66 0.01
CA ASP A 725 -23.59 25.88 -1.08
C ASP A 725 -24.06 24.51 -0.58
N PRO A 726 -25.36 24.19 -0.66
CA PRO A 726 -25.85 22.87 -0.31
C PRO A 726 -25.46 21.86 -1.39
N ALA A 727 -25.25 20.61 -0.99
CA ALA A 727 -24.93 19.52 -1.88
C ALA A 727 -26.05 18.46 -1.91
N LEU A 728 -26.35 17.95 -3.10
CA LEU A 728 -27.19 16.77 -3.29
C LEU A 728 -26.30 15.54 -3.46
N THR A 729 -26.47 14.56 -2.59
CA THR A 729 -25.82 13.26 -2.73
C THR A 729 -26.75 12.30 -3.51
N ILE A 730 -26.28 11.79 -4.64
CA ILE A 730 -27.02 10.88 -5.50
C ILE A 730 -26.40 9.49 -5.42
N SER A 731 -27.18 8.51 -4.98
CA SER A 731 -26.82 7.09 -5.10
C SER A 731 -27.23 6.59 -6.49
N VAL A 732 -26.25 6.41 -7.37
CA VAL A 732 -26.42 5.90 -8.72
C VAL A 732 -26.28 4.38 -8.69
N THR A 733 -27.38 3.68 -8.92
CA THR A 733 -27.41 2.23 -9.10
C THR A 733 -27.66 1.89 -10.56
N ASP A 734 -27.32 0.68 -10.94
CA ASP A 734 -27.75 0.08 -12.19
C ASP A 734 -28.44 -1.24 -11.85
N THR A 735 -29.77 -1.25 -11.83
CA THR A 735 -30.54 -2.47 -11.51
C THR A 735 -30.86 -3.31 -12.73
N THR A 736 -30.23 -3.03 -13.87
CA THR A 736 -30.44 -3.80 -15.11
C THR A 736 -30.36 -5.30 -14.78
N PRO A 737 -31.47 -6.06 -14.90
CA PRO A 737 -31.51 -7.45 -14.48
C PRO A 737 -30.40 -8.22 -15.17
N SER A 738 -29.40 -8.69 -14.44
CA SER A 738 -28.23 -9.33 -15.06
C SER A 738 -28.53 -10.79 -15.36
N ALA A 739 -27.97 -11.33 -16.44
CA ALA A 739 -27.98 -12.78 -16.64
C ALA A 739 -27.15 -13.46 -15.53
N SER A 740 -27.50 -14.69 -15.15
CA SER A 740 -26.78 -15.46 -14.13
C SER A 740 -26.37 -16.82 -14.64
N ILE A 741 -25.36 -17.41 -13.99
CA ILE A 741 -24.88 -18.76 -14.28
C ILE A 741 -25.04 -19.67 -13.06
N THR A 742 -25.20 -20.98 -13.28
CA THR A 742 -25.15 -21.99 -12.23
C THR A 742 -24.41 -23.23 -12.74
N PRO A 743 -23.36 -23.72 -12.05
CA PRO A 743 -22.80 -23.18 -10.81
C PRO A 743 -21.92 -21.93 -11.05
N THR A 744 -21.58 -21.20 -10.00
CA THR A 744 -20.59 -20.10 -10.02
C THR A 744 -19.20 -20.54 -9.58
N SER A 745 -19.06 -21.79 -9.12
CA SER A 745 -17.78 -22.43 -8.88
C SER A 745 -17.79 -23.90 -9.30
N ALA A 746 -16.64 -24.38 -9.74
CA ALA A 746 -16.44 -25.77 -10.11
C ALA A 746 -15.00 -26.20 -9.82
N GLN A 747 -14.72 -27.48 -9.95
CA GLN A 747 -13.39 -28.04 -9.82
C GLN A 747 -13.09 -28.90 -11.04
N PHE A 748 -11.85 -28.83 -11.52
CA PHE A 748 -11.34 -29.66 -12.59
C PHE A 748 -10.09 -30.38 -12.10
N ASP A 749 -10.05 -31.69 -12.24
CA ASP A 749 -8.88 -32.50 -11.91
C ASP A 749 -8.12 -32.87 -13.17
N LYS A 750 -6.83 -32.55 -13.19
CA LYS A 750 -5.93 -32.86 -14.31
C LYS A 750 -5.57 -34.34 -14.38
N HIS A 751 -5.80 -35.13 -13.34
CA HIS A 751 -5.60 -36.58 -13.36
C HIS A 751 -6.41 -37.19 -14.52
N PRO A 752 -5.78 -37.89 -15.50
CA PRO A 752 -6.45 -38.34 -16.72
C PRO A 752 -7.75 -39.12 -16.50
N ASP A 753 -7.79 -39.96 -15.45
CA ASP A 753 -8.99 -40.76 -15.11
C ASP A 753 -10.15 -39.94 -14.49
N ASN A 754 -9.88 -38.71 -14.05
CA ASN A 754 -10.85 -37.84 -13.35
C ASN A 754 -11.24 -36.59 -14.17
N GLN A 755 -10.67 -36.40 -15.36
CA GLN A 755 -11.00 -35.26 -16.22
C GLN A 755 -12.47 -35.33 -16.66
N ALA A 756 -13.21 -34.24 -16.42
CA ALA A 756 -14.60 -34.12 -16.84
C ALA A 756 -14.89 -32.70 -17.35
N ASP A 757 -15.80 -32.61 -18.32
CA ASP A 757 -16.33 -31.32 -18.79
C ASP A 757 -17.17 -30.65 -17.69
N ILE A 758 -17.25 -29.32 -17.70
CA ILE A 758 -18.01 -28.55 -16.71
C ILE A 758 -19.22 -27.92 -17.39
N ALA A 759 -20.43 -28.36 -17.02
CA ALA A 759 -21.68 -27.75 -17.47
C ALA A 759 -22.08 -26.56 -16.59
N VAL A 760 -22.53 -25.49 -17.24
CA VAL A 760 -22.90 -24.21 -16.64
C VAL A 760 -24.21 -23.75 -17.27
N ASP A 761 -25.28 -23.76 -16.48
CA ASP A 761 -26.60 -23.33 -16.91
C ASP A 761 -26.71 -21.80 -16.88
N LEU A 762 -27.30 -21.21 -17.92
CA LEU A 762 -27.53 -19.80 -18.07
C LEU A 762 -28.98 -19.44 -17.70
N THR A 763 -29.15 -18.32 -17.02
CA THR A 763 -30.45 -17.66 -16.84
C THR A 763 -30.37 -16.28 -17.47
N LEU A 764 -30.95 -16.13 -18.66
CA LEU A 764 -30.67 -15.00 -19.54
C LEU A 764 -31.34 -13.68 -19.15
N ASN A 765 -32.45 -13.67 -18.40
CA ASN A 765 -33.16 -12.45 -17.99
C ASN A 765 -33.43 -11.44 -19.12
N ALA A 766 -33.81 -11.93 -20.31
CA ALA A 766 -34.04 -11.17 -21.55
C ALA A 766 -32.79 -10.62 -22.27
N HIS A 767 -31.59 -11.09 -21.91
CA HIS A 767 -30.32 -10.80 -22.59
C HIS A 767 -29.88 -11.95 -23.50
N THR A 768 -28.88 -11.69 -24.34
CA THR A 768 -28.23 -12.72 -25.17
C THR A 768 -26.83 -13.02 -24.66
N PHE A 769 -26.46 -14.30 -24.62
CA PHE A 769 -25.10 -14.74 -24.33
C PHE A 769 -24.18 -14.45 -25.53
N ASN A 770 -23.07 -13.75 -25.29
CA ASN A 770 -22.11 -13.34 -26.32
C ASN A 770 -20.85 -14.23 -26.36
N GLY A 771 -20.53 -14.92 -25.26
CA GLY A 771 -19.40 -15.84 -25.17
C GLY A 771 -18.76 -15.88 -23.78
N ILE A 772 -17.65 -16.61 -23.64
CA ILE A 772 -16.88 -16.70 -22.39
C ILE A 772 -15.54 -16.02 -22.59
N ARG A 773 -15.09 -15.26 -21.58
CA ARG A 773 -13.76 -14.65 -21.53
C ARG A 773 -12.93 -15.25 -20.42
N ASN A 774 -11.66 -15.46 -20.70
CA ASN A 774 -10.62 -15.69 -19.70
C ASN A 774 -9.73 -14.45 -19.68
N GLY A 775 -9.96 -13.56 -18.71
CA GLY A 775 -9.44 -12.20 -18.74
C GLY A 775 -9.97 -11.43 -19.96
N SER A 776 -9.09 -10.89 -20.80
CA SER A 776 -9.47 -10.21 -22.05
C SER A 776 -9.67 -11.16 -23.24
N THR A 777 -9.29 -12.44 -23.11
CA THR A 777 -9.31 -13.40 -24.22
C THR A 777 -10.69 -14.00 -24.37
N LEU A 778 -11.30 -13.83 -25.53
CA LEU A 778 -12.55 -14.52 -25.87
C LEU A 778 -12.24 -15.99 -26.20
N LEU A 779 -12.94 -16.91 -25.53
CA LEU A 779 -12.85 -18.33 -25.80
C LEU A 779 -13.56 -18.69 -27.11
N THR A 780 -13.10 -19.75 -27.76
CA THR A 780 -13.62 -20.20 -29.05
C THR A 780 -14.70 -21.26 -28.87
N GLU A 781 -15.94 -20.95 -29.24
CA GLU A 781 -17.04 -21.92 -29.27
C GLU A 781 -16.72 -23.09 -30.24
N GLY A 782 -17.01 -24.32 -29.82
CA GLY A 782 -16.67 -25.55 -30.53
C GLY A 782 -15.25 -26.08 -30.26
N THR A 783 -14.38 -25.31 -29.60
CA THR A 783 -13.01 -25.72 -29.23
C THR A 783 -12.76 -25.67 -27.73
N ASP A 784 -13.13 -24.55 -27.10
CA ASP A 784 -12.91 -24.32 -25.66
C ASP A 784 -14.16 -24.63 -24.83
N TYR A 785 -15.33 -24.37 -25.42
CA TYR A 785 -16.64 -24.66 -24.85
C TYR A 785 -17.64 -24.95 -25.97
N VAL A 786 -18.78 -25.54 -25.63
CA VAL A 786 -19.94 -25.68 -26.54
C VAL A 786 -21.18 -25.11 -25.88
N VAL A 787 -22.11 -24.58 -26.67
CA VAL A 787 -23.40 -24.08 -26.19
C VAL A 787 -24.50 -25.01 -26.70
N THR A 788 -25.40 -25.44 -25.83
CA THR A 788 -26.60 -26.21 -26.21
C THR A 788 -27.76 -25.72 -25.37
N ASP A 789 -28.78 -25.18 -26.04
CA ASP A 789 -29.89 -24.47 -25.41
C ASP A 789 -29.38 -23.38 -24.44
N ASP A 790 -29.81 -23.42 -23.18
CA ASP A 790 -29.38 -22.48 -22.13
C ASP A 790 -28.20 -23.03 -21.30
N THR A 791 -27.45 -24.02 -21.78
CA THR A 791 -26.29 -24.59 -21.08
C THR A 791 -25.01 -24.39 -21.88
N VAL A 792 -23.96 -23.92 -21.18
CA VAL A 792 -22.60 -23.82 -21.68
C VAL A 792 -21.76 -24.94 -21.06
N THR A 793 -21.08 -25.73 -21.88
CA THR A 793 -20.19 -26.79 -21.42
C THR A 793 -18.75 -26.42 -21.72
N LEU A 794 -17.96 -26.17 -20.67
CA LEU A 794 -16.51 -26.01 -20.76
C LEU A 794 -15.86 -27.37 -21.02
N LEU A 795 -15.06 -27.46 -22.08
CA LEU A 795 -14.45 -28.71 -22.48
C LEU A 795 -13.22 -29.03 -21.62
N SER A 796 -13.14 -30.27 -21.15
CA SER A 796 -12.00 -30.82 -20.40
C SER A 796 -10.68 -30.68 -21.14
N SER A 797 -10.68 -30.73 -22.47
CA SER A 797 -9.51 -30.47 -23.32
C SER A 797 -8.94 -29.06 -23.12
N TYR A 798 -9.79 -28.05 -22.95
CA TYR A 798 -9.39 -26.69 -22.63
C TYR A 798 -8.88 -26.58 -21.19
N LEU A 799 -9.58 -27.20 -20.23
CA LEU A 799 -9.26 -27.13 -18.80
C LEU A 799 -7.97 -27.89 -18.44
N ALA A 800 -7.67 -29.01 -19.10
CA ALA A 800 -6.44 -29.79 -18.90
C ALA A 800 -5.16 -29.00 -19.18
N GLY A 801 -5.23 -28.03 -20.10
CA GLY A 801 -4.13 -27.12 -20.42
C GLY A 801 -3.90 -25.99 -19.40
N LYS A 802 -4.71 -25.88 -18.35
CA LYS A 802 -4.65 -24.78 -17.38
C LYS A 802 -3.73 -25.11 -16.20
N THR A 803 -3.17 -24.06 -15.61
CA THR A 803 -2.29 -24.16 -14.44
C THR A 803 -3.08 -24.55 -13.19
N LEU A 804 -2.43 -25.24 -12.24
CA LEU A 804 -3.04 -25.54 -10.94
C LEU A 804 -3.44 -24.24 -10.21
N GLY A 805 -4.54 -24.30 -9.45
CA GLY A 805 -5.11 -23.14 -8.75
C GLY A 805 -6.40 -22.63 -9.39
N LYS A 806 -6.79 -21.40 -9.09
CA LYS A 806 -8.07 -20.84 -9.53
C LYS A 806 -7.99 -20.28 -10.97
N LEU A 807 -8.99 -20.62 -11.77
CA LEU A 807 -9.26 -20.07 -13.10
C LEU A 807 -10.61 -19.35 -13.07
N GLU A 808 -10.62 -18.05 -13.36
CA GLU A 808 -11.85 -17.27 -13.43
C GLU A 808 -12.28 -17.06 -14.89
N LEU A 809 -13.54 -17.35 -15.18
CA LEU A 809 -14.13 -17.24 -16.52
C LEU A 809 -15.35 -16.34 -16.48
N THR A 810 -15.32 -15.23 -17.22
CA THR A 810 -16.41 -14.26 -17.30
C THR A 810 -17.36 -14.65 -18.42
N PHE A 811 -18.65 -14.75 -18.14
CA PHE A 811 -19.69 -15.03 -19.13
C PHE A 811 -20.26 -13.70 -19.62
N ASP A 812 -20.00 -13.36 -20.87
CA ASP A 812 -20.36 -12.09 -21.51
C ASP A 812 -21.81 -12.12 -22.01
N PHE A 813 -22.61 -11.13 -21.63
CA PHE A 813 -23.99 -10.96 -22.06
C PHE A 813 -24.24 -9.58 -22.69
N SER A 814 -25.33 -9.45 -23.44
CA SER A 814 -25.66 -8.20 -24.16
C SER A 814 -25.85 -6.97 -23.28
N ALA A 815 -26.19 -7.15 -22.00
CA ALA A 815 -26.31 -6.10 -20.99
C ALA A 815 -26.35 -6.71 -19.58
N GLY A 816 -26.23 -5.85 -18.56
CA GLY A 816 -26.12 -6.25 -17.15
C GLY A 816 -24.67 -6.53 -16.74
N ILE A 817 -24.49 -7.06 -15.53
CA ILE A 817 -23.19 -7.46 -15.00
C ILE A 817 -22.91 -8.90 -15.46
N ASP A 818 -21.76 -9.10 -16.09
CA ASP A 818 -21.31 -10.41 -16.52
C ASP A 818 -20.95 -11.30 -15.32
N PRO A 819 -21.59 -12.45 -15.12
CA PRO A 819 -21.26 -13.37 -14.04
C PRO A 819 -19.93 -14.10 -14.29
N VAL A 820 -19.23 -14.45 -13.22
CA VAL A 820 -17.93 -15.13 -13.25
C VAL A 820 -18.04 -16.53 -12.66
N LEU A 821 -17.50 -17.52 -13.37
CA LEU A 821 -17.29 -18.87 -12.88
C LEU A 821 -15.85 -19.03 -12.37
N THR A 822 -15.69 -19.48 -11.13
CA THR A 822 -14.38 -19.88 -10.59
C THR A 822 -14.18 -21.39 -10.72
N VAL A 823 -13.24 -21.83 -11.56
CA VAL A 823 -12.83 -23.24 -11.66
C VAL A 823 -11.54 -23.46 -10.87
N THR A 824 -11.55 -24.38 -9.90
CA THR A 824 -10.34 -24.80 -9.20
C THR A 824 -9.67 -25.94 -9.95
N ILE A 825 -8.50 -25.71 -10.51
CA ILE A 825 -7.69 -26.71 -11.21
C ILE A 825 -6.80 -27.43 -10.18
N ILE A 826 -7.00 -28.73 -10.00
CA ILE A 826 -6.17 -29.59 -9.14
C ILE A 826 -5.48 -30.68 -9.97
N ASP A 827 -4.55 -31.41 -9.36
CA ASP A 827 -4.00 -32.65 -9.94
C ASP A 827 -3.82 -33.69 -8.83
N SER A 828 -4.75 -34.64 -8.77
CA SER A 828 -4.73 -35.70 -7.75
C SER A 828 -3.69 -36.79 -8.02
N SER A 829 -2.93 -36.72 -9.12
CA SER A 829 -1.85 -37.68 -9.41
C SER A 829 -0.53 -37.39 -8.68
N ILE A 830 -0.42 -36.24 -8.01
CA ILE A 830 0.82 -35.77 -7.39
C ILE A 830 0.88 -36.21 -5.92
N VAL A 831 1.79 -37.15 -5.61
CA VAL A 831 2.15 -37.50 -4.22
C VAL A 831 3.01 -36.40 -3.61
N VAL A 832 2.56 -35.80 -2.50
CA VAL A 832 3.34 -34.80 -1.75
C VAL A 832 4.42 -35.51 -0.92
N SER A 833 5.69 -35.17 -1.14
CA SER A 833 6.84 -35.65 -0.37
C SER A 833 7.59 -34.47 0.24
N GLY A 834 7.52 -34.32 1.56
CA GLY A 834 8.17 -33.28 2.36
C GLY A 834 9.14 -33.85 3.41
N ASP A 835 9.32 -33.13 4.51
CA ASP A 835 10.32 -33.44 5.55
C ASP A 835 9.91 -34.56 6.52
N ILE A 836 8.68 -35.05 6.40
CA ILE A 836 8.24 -36.25 7.13
C ILE A 836 7.71 -37.30 6.16
N LYS A 837 7.81 -38.55 6.59
CA LYS A 837 7.24 -39.72 5.91
C LYS A 837 6.48 -40.57 6.89
N VAL A 838 5.28 -41.02 6.51
CA VAL A 838 4.46 -41.89 7.35
C VAL A 838 4.46 -43.31 6.78
N GLN A 839 4.92 -44.24 7.61
CA GLN A 839 4.67 -45.66 7.39
C GLN A 839 3.57 -46.15 8.30
N MET A 840 2.78 -47.12 7.83
CA MET A 840 1.63 -47.61 8.58
C MET A 840 1.40 -49.11 8.35
N PHE A 841 0.76 -49.74 9.33
CA PHE A 841 -0.05 -50.95 9.13
C PHE A 841 -1.18 -51.03 10.17
N ASN A 842 -2.23 -51.80 9.89
CA ASN A 842 -3.32 -52.04 10.83
C ASN A 842 -2.99 -53.19 11.79
N GLY A 843 -3.17 -52.97 13.10
CA GLY A 843 -3.08 -54.01 14.12
C GLY A 843 -4.21 -55.06 14.03
N SER A 844 -5.28 -54.77 13.29
CA SER A 844 -6.34 -55.70 12.93
C SER A 844 -6.77 -55.50 11.47
N THR A 845 -6.70 -56.57 10.68
CA THR A 845 -7.14 -56.61 9.28
C THR A 845 -8.56 -57.21 9.12
N SER A 846 -9.33 -57.27 10.20
CA SER A 846 -10.72 -57.72 10.15
C SER A 846 -11.59 -56.70 9.41
N ALA A 847 -12.34 -57.12 8.39
CA ALA A 847 -13.23 -56.23 7.63
C ALA A 847 -14.25 -55.51 8.52
N SER A 848 -14.68 -56.13 9.62
CA SER A 848 -15.52 -55.50 10.65
C SER A 848 -14.88 -55.65 12.02
N THR A 849 -14.77 -54.55 12.76
CA THR A 849 -14.14 -54.51 14.10
C THR A 849 -14.83 -53.47 14.98
N ASN A 850 -14.86 -53.70 16.29
CA ASN A 850 -15.32 -52.69 17.27
C ASN A 850 -14.18 -51.77 17.75
N GLY A 851 -12.95 -51.96 17.26
CA GLY A 851 -11.83 -51.06 17.51
C GLY A 851 -10.83 -51.07 16.37
N ILE A 852 -10.56 -49.89 15.80
CA ILE A 852 -9.57 -49.68 14.74
C ILE A 852 -8.22 -49.42 15.43
N THR A 853 -7.18 -50.13 15.00
CA THR A 853 -5.87 -50.16 15.67
C THR A 853 -4.73 -49.79 14.73
N PRO A 854 -4.66 -48.55 14.21
CA PRO A 854 -3.60 -48.18 13.29
C PRO A 854 -2.26 -48.04 14.03
N ARG A 855 -1.19 -48.53 13.40
CA ARG A 855 0.18 -48.43 13.91
C ARG A 855 0.98 -47.58 12.94
N PHE A 856 1.53 -46.46 13.42
CA PHE A 856 2.28 -45.50 12.63
C PHE A 856 3.76 -45.54 12.97
N LYS A 857 4.60 -45.37 11.96
CA LYS A 857 6.00 -45.02 12.10
C LYS A 857 6.25 -43.72 11.33
N LEU A 858 6.52 -42.66 12.07
CA LEU A 858 6.77 -41.34 11.55
C LEU A 858 8.28 -41.15 11.42
N TYR A 859 8.76 -40.97 10.19
CA TYR A 859 10.14 -40.65 9.88
C TYR A 859 10.30 -39.15 9.66
N ASN A 860 11.39 -38.59 10.16
CA ASN A 860 11.90 -37.30 9.69
C ASN A 860 12.87 -37.57 8.53
N THR A 861 12.43 -37.25 7.32
CA THR A 861 13.19 -37.37 6.07
C THR A 861 13.96 -36.10 5.73
N GLY A 862 13.71 -35.01 6.44
CA GLY A 862 14.43 -33.75 6.33
C GLY A 862 15.81 -33.77 6.97
N THR A 863 16.50 -32.62 6.90
CA THR A 863 17.87 -32.45 7.39
C THR A 863 17.96 -31.78 8.76
N THR A 864 16.84 -31.39 9.36
CA THR A 864 16.77 -30.70 10.66
C THR A 864 15.84 -31.43 11.63
N ASP A 865 16.07 -31.26 12.93
CA ASP A 865 15.20 -31.81 13.97
C ASP A 865 13.80 -31.19 13.91
N ILE A 866 12.77 -32.01 14.11
CA ILE A 866 11.37 -31.59 14.08
C ILE A 866 10.80 -31.61 15.50
N ASN A 867 10.21 -30.52 15.97
CA ASN A 867 9.43 -30.55 17.21
C ASN A 867 8.18 -31.40 17.00
N LEU A 868 8.01 -32.46 17.80
CA LEU A 868 6.86 -33.35 17.63
C LEU A 868 5.53 -32.65 17.88
N SER A 869 5.51 -31.59 18.71
CA SER A 869 4.31 -30.78 18.94
C SER A 869 3.76 -30.09 17.69
N ASP A 870 4.59 -29.94 16.65
CA ASP A 870 4.19 -29.32 15.39
C ASP A 870 3.68 -30.38 14.38
N VAL A 871 3.75 -31.67 14.71
CA VAL A 871 3.36 -32.76 13.81
C VAL A 871 1.95 -33.26 14.11
N THR A 872 1.15 -33.42 13.06
CA THR A 872 -0.10 -34.19 13.11
C THR A 872 -0.17 -35.24 12.02
N LEU A 873 -0.83 -36.36 12.30
CA LEU A 873 -1.16 -37.42 11.34
C LEU A 873 -2.68 -37.50 11.20
N ARG A 874 -3.20 -37.74 9.99
CA ARG A 874 -4.63 -37.97 9.77
C ARG A 874 -4.88 -39.35 9.17
N TYR A 875 -5.68 -40.14 9.90
CA TYR A 875 -6.22 -41.42 9.43
C TYR A 875 -7.69 -41.23 9.06
N TYR A 876 -7.99 -41.32 7.77
CA TYR A 876 -9.30 -41.13 7.15
C TYR A 876 -10.10 -42.43 7.13
N TYR A 877 -11.37 -42.36 7.51
CA TYR A 877 -12.27 -43.50 7.63
C TYR A 877 -13.74 -43.06 7.54
N THR A 878 -14.63 -44.04 7.46
CA THR A 878 -16.07 -43.85 7.54
C THR A 878 -16.58 -44.20 8.95
N ILE A 879 -17.43 -43.34 9.53
CA ILE A 879 -17.87 -43.53 10.92
C ILE A 879 -18.90 -44.67 11.09
N ASP A 880 -19.53 -45.17 10.03
CA ASP A 880 -20.49 -46.29 10.06
C ASP A 880 -21.63 -46.12 11.09
N GLY A 881 -22.37 -45.03 11.00
CA GLY A 881 -23.39 -44.67 11.98
C GLY A 881 -22.81 -43.79 13.07
N GLU A 882 -23.09 -42.49 12.94
CA GLU A 882 -22.60 -41.40 13.77
C GLU A 882 -22.75 -41.69 15.28
N LYS A 883 -21.62 -41.84 15.98
CA LYS A 883 -21.54 -42.07 17.43
C LYS A 883 -20.33 -41.33 18.01
N ALA A 884 -20.38 -41.03 19.30
CA ALA A 884 -19.22 -40.51 20.02
C ALA A 884 -18.12 -41.59 20.08
N GLN A 885 -16.86 -41.16 19.96
CA GLN A 885 -15.70 -42.04 19.84
C GLN A 885 -14.66 -41.68 20.90
N THR A 886 -13.85 -42.66 21.29
CA THR A 886 -12.71 -42.48 22.21
C THR A 886 -11.46 -43.09 21.58
N MET A 887 -10.32 -42.41 21.73
CA MET A 887 -9.00 -42.86 21.31
C MET A 887 -8.10 -43.11 22.52
N TRP A 888 -7.23 -44.11 22.40
CA TRP A 888 -6.17 -44.44 23.33
C TRP A 888 -4.86 -44.58 22.57
N CYS A 889 -3.77 -44.06 23.13
CA CYS A 889 -2.42 -44.44 22.74
C CYS A 889 -2.05 -45.70 23.52
N ASP A 890 -1.89 -46.84 22.84
CA ASP A 890 -1.47 -48.10 23.48
C ASP A 890 0.04 -48.07 23.79
N TRP A 891 0.84 -47.47 22.91
CA TRP A 891 2.30 -47.34 23.06
C TRP A 891 2.89 -46.30 22.11
N SER A 892 3.91 -45.54 22.55
CA SER A 892 4.65 -44.62 21.69
C SER A 892 6.10 -44.45 22.14
N THR A 893 7.06 -44.39 21.20
CA THR A 893 8.46 -44.05 21.54
C THR A 893 8.63 -42.60 21.96
N ALA A 894 7.66 -41.72 21.65
CA ALA A 894 7.62 -40.33 22.11
C ALA A 894 6.97 -40.15 23.50
N GLY A 895 6.63 -41.26 24.17
CA GLY A 895 5.89 -41.29 25.44
C GLY A 895 4.39 -41.37 25.22
N THR A 896 3.73 -42.36 25.83
CA THR A 896 2.29 -42.61 25.68
C THR A 896 1.42 -41.42 26.10
N ASP A 897 1.77 -40.76 27.20
CA ASP A 897 1.03 -39.60 27.72
C ASP A 897 1.20 -38.34 26.86
N ASN A 898 2.13 -38.37 25.90
CA ASN A 898 2.42 -37.25 25.01
C ASN A 898 1.67 -37.34 23.67
N VAL A 899 0.94 -38.43 23.40
CA VAL A 899 0.16 -38.60 22.17
C VAL A 899 -1.28 -38.14 22.40
N THR A 900 -1.76 -37.27 21.51
CA THR A 900 -3.11 -36.71 21.55
C THR A 900 -3.93 -37.21 20.36
N GLY A 901 -5.25 -37.22 20.50
CA GLY A 901 -6.17 -37.67 19.47
C GLY A 901 -7.41 -36.78 19.39
N LYS A 902 -7.83 -36.40 18.18
CA LYS A 902 -9.04 -35.64 17.90
C LYS A 902 -9.77 -36.23 16.70
N PHE A 903 -11.08 -36.46 16.83
CA PHE A 903 -11.92 -36.87 15.71
C PHE A 903 -12.50 -35.64 15.01
N VAL A 904 -12.38 -35.59 13.68
CA VAL A 904 -12.85 -34.47 12.86
C VAL A 904 -13.72 -34.99 11.73
N LYS A 905 -14.92 -34.40 11.60
CA LYS A 905 -15.84 -34.68 10.49
C LYS A 905 -15.46 -33.86 9.26
N LEU A 906 -15.46 -34.48 8.08
CA LEU A 906 -15.19 -33.77 6.82
C LEU A 906 -16.39 -32.86 6.46
N PRO A 907 -16.17 -31.61 6.00
CA PRO A 907 -17.25 -30.71 5.57
C PRO A 907 -18.04 -31.26 4.37
N VAL A 908 -17.34 -31.96 3.47
CA VAL A 908 -17.90 -32.74 2.36
C VAL A 908 -17.31 -34.14 2.46
N ALA A 909 -18.16 -35.17 2.50
CA ALA A 909 -17.67 -36.54 2.53
C ALA A 909 -16.94 -36.87 1.22
N ALA A 910 -15.76 -37.45 1.35
CA ALA A 910 -14.98 -37.97 0.23
C ALA A 910 -15.34 -39.44 -0.02
N SER A 911 -14.85 -40.00 -1.12
CA SER A 911 -14.97 -41.44 -1.33
C SER A 911 -14.20 -42.17 -0.22
N GLU A 912 -14.86 -43.10 0.48
CA GLU A 912 -14.26 -43.91 1.56
C GLU A 912 -13.82 -43.11 2.81
N ALA A 913 -14.29 -41.86 2.98
CA ALA A 913 -14.03 -41.08 4.19
C ALA A 913 -15.13 -40.04 4.49
N ASP A 914 -15.66 -40.05 5.71
CA ASP A 914 -16.48 -38.95 6.27
C ASP A 914 -15.89 -38.36 7.56
N TYR A 915 -14.87 -39.02 8.11
CA TYR A 915 -14.14 -38.63 9.31
C TYR A 915 -12.63 -38.83 9.13
N TYR A 916 -11.85 -38.12 9.94
CA TYR A 916 -10.48 -38.49 10.23
C TYR A 916 -10.16 -38.44 11.73
N LEU A 917 -9.27 -39.33 12.17
CA LEU A 917 -8.60 -39.25 13.44
C LEU A 917 -7.30 -38.46 13.24
N GLU A 918 -7.22 -37.28 13.85
CA GLU A 918 -6.02 -36.48 13.95
C GLU A 918 -5.22 -36.94 15.17
N ILE A 919 -4.02 -37.47 14.93
CA ILE A 919 -3.05 -37.82 15.97
C ILE A 919 -2.02 -36.70 16.05
N GLY A 920 -1.82 -36.11 17.22
CA GLY A 920 -0.81 -35.07 17.46
C GLY A 920 0.04 -35.37 18.69
N PHE A 921 0.98 -34.49 19.02
CA PHE A 921 1.85 -34.65 20.18
C PHE A 921 1.88 -33.42 21.08
N THR A 922 2.08 -33.62 22.38
CA THR A 922 2.28 -32.51 23.32
C THR A 922 3.69 -31.95 23.20
N SER A 923 3.94 -30.74 23.73
CA SER A 923 5.29 -30.16 23.82
C SER A 923 6.28 -31.03 24.61
N ALA A 924 5.80 -31.91 25.49
CA ALA A 924 6.63 -32.84 26.25
C ALA A 924 7.10 -34.07 25.43
N ALA A 925 6.59 -34.26 24.21
CA ALA A 925 7.04 -35.31 23.30
C ALA A 925 8.50 -35.11 22.81
N GLY A 926 9.01 -33.88 22.90
CA GLY A 926 10.37 -33.54 22.49
C GLY A 926 10.53 -33.42 20.97
N VAL A 927 11.72 -33.75 20.49
CA VAL A 927 12.11 -33.60 19.09
C VAL A 927 12.26 -34.95 18.39
N LEU A 928 11.85 -35.01 17.13
CA LEU A 928 12.15 -36.07 16.19
C LEU A 928 13.39 -35.67 15.38
N THR A 929 14.54 -36.23 15.78
CA THR A 929 15.85 -35.93 15.16
C THR A 929 15.86 -36.25 13.65
N ALA A 930 16.59 -35.44 12.88
CA ALA A 930 16.78 -35.67 11.43
C ALA A 930 17.23 -37.11 11.14
N GLY A 931 16.60 -37.75 10.14
CA GLY A 931 16.87 -39.15 9.77
C GLY A 931 16.40 -40.21 10.76
N SER A 932 15.76 -39.83 11.87
CA SER A 932 15.22 -40.76 12.88
C SER A 932 13.73 -40.99 12.68
N SER A 933 13.17 -41.96 13.42
CA SER A 933 11.73 -42.24 13.44
C SER A 933 11.21 -42.42 14.85
N ILE A 934 9.94 -42.10 15.06
CA ILE A 934 9.16 -42.56 16.21
C ILE A 934 8.07 -43.54 15.77
N GLU A 935 7.63 -44.38 16.70
CA GLU A 935 6.49 -45.26 16.52
C GLU A 935 5.34 -44.83 17.41
N VAL A 936 4.13 -44.90 16.88
CA VAL A 936 2.89 -44.56 17.58
C VAL A 936 1.86 -45.63 17.32
N GLN A 937 1.40 -46.27 18.39
CA GLN A 937 0.41 -47.32 18.36
C GLN A 937 -0.86 -46.83 19.03
N VAL A 938 -1.91 -46.62 18.25
CA VAL A 938 -3.19 -46.11 18.77
C VAL A 938 -4.31 -47.12 18.54
N ARG A 939 -5.37 -46.96 19.32
CA ARG A 939 -6.64 -47.66 19.16
C ARG A 939 -7.78 -46.69 19.37
N PHE A 940 -8.83 -46.80 18.57
CA PHE A 940 -10.06 -46.06 18.83
C PHE A 940 -11.30 -46.91 18.60
N SER A 941 -12.37 -46.59 19.33
CA SER A 941 -13.67 -47.24 19.20
C SER A 941 -14.82 -46.25 19.37
N LYS A 942 -16.02 -46.65 18.94
CA LYS A 942 -17.26 -45.99 19.36
C LYS A 942 -17.48 -46.26 20.84
N ASN A 943 -18.03 -45.29 21.57
CA ASN A 943 -18.25 -45.41 23.01
C ASN A 943 -19.24 -46.54 23.38
N ASP A 944 -20.09 -46.94 22.44
CA ASP A 944 -21.04 -48.07 22.58
C ASP A 944 -20.49 -49.40 22.05
N TRP A 945 -19.24 -49.43 21.56
CA TRP A 945 -18.58 -50.60 20.98
C TRP A 945 -19.26 -51.20 19.75
N THR A 946 -20.10 -50.42 19.05
CA THR A 946 -20.60 -50.84 17.74
C THR A 946 -19.47 -50.89 16.70
N ASN A 947 -19.60 -51.76 15.71
CA ASN A 947 -18.53 -52.03 14.75
C ASN A 947 -18.34 -50.90 13.73
N TYR A 948 -17.12 -50.83 13.18
CA TYR A 948 -16.76 -50.17 11.92
C TYR A 948 -16.62 -51.22 10.79
N THR A 949 -16.61 -50.74 9.56
CA THR A 949 -16.41 -51.47 8.30
C THR A 949 -15.11 -50.99 7.66
N GLN A 950 -13.99 -51.58 8.06
CA GLN A 950 -12.66 -51.10 7.65
C GLN A 950 -12.41 -51.17 6.12
N THR A 951 -13.08 -52.08 5.40
CA THR A 951 -12.91 -52.21 3.94
C THR A 951 -13.45 -51.03 3.13
N GLY A 952 -14.20 -50.12 3.75
CA GLY A 952 -14.70 -48.89 3.15
C GLY A 952 -13.97 -47.63 3.64
N ASP A 953 -12.85 -47.79 4.36
CA ASP A 953 -12.08 -46.68 4.94
C ASP A 953 -10.85 -46.36 4.09
N TYR A 954 -10.69 -45.10 3.70
CA TYR A 954 -9.60 -44.65 2.84
C TYR A 954 -8.21 -45.03 3.37
N SER A 955 -7.93 -44.80 4.66
CA SER A 955 -6.61 -45.08 5.25
C SER A 955 -6.38 -46.55 5.60
N TYR A 956 -7.37 -47.44 5.42
CA TYR A 956 -7.24 -48.85 5.83
C TYR A 956 -6.30 -49.65 4.93
N GLN A 957 -5.33 -50.30 5.56
CA GLN A 957 -4.40 -51.21 4.90
C GLN A 957 -4.75 -52.69 5.21
N GLY A 958 -5.64 -53.27 4.41
CA GLY A 958 -6.17 -54.61 4.65
C GLY A 958 -5.19 -55.80 4.55
N THR A 959 -3.97 -55.59 4.07
CA THR A 959 -2.96 -56.64 3.86
C THR A 959 -1.65 -56.43 4.64
N GLY A 960 -1.50 -55.32 5.34
CA GLY A 960 -0.27 -54.96 6.02
C GLY A 960 -0.09 -55.65 7.37
N SER A 961 1.03 -56.35 7.56
CA SER A 961 1.46 -56.90 8.86
C SER A 961 2.76 -56.27 9.37
N SER A 962 3.27 -55.26 8.69
CA SER A 962 4.51 -54.53 9.00
C SER A 962 4.46 -53.14 8.37
N TYR A 963 5.22 -52.19 8.94
CA TYR A 963 5.29 -50.82 8.42
C TYR A 963 5.70 -50.78 6.95
N VAL A 964 4.87 -50.14 6.12
CA VAL A 964 5.17 -49.76 4.75
C VAL A 964 4.85 -48.29 4.56
N ASP A 965 5.51 -47.63 3.61
CA ASP A 965 5.13 -46.28 3.18
C ASP A 965 3.65 -46.30 2.77
N TRP A 966 2.83 -45.49 3.42
CA TRP A 966 1.38 -45.49 3.23
C TRP A 966 0.91 -44.05 3.02
N ASP A 967 0.65 -43.72 1.76
CA ASP A 967 0.27 -42.39 1.31
C ASP A 967 -1.20 -42.06 1.61
N LYS A 968 -2.03 -43.06 1.88
CA LYS A 968 -3.42 -42.85 2.33
C LYS A 968 -3.55 -42.44 3.80
N VAL A 969 -2.44 -42.22 4.51
CA VAL A 969 -2.40 -41.51 5.79
C VAL A 969 -1.57 -40.27 5.58
N THR A 970 -2.13 -39.11 5.94
CA THR A 970 -1.44 -37.84 5.72
C THR A 970 -0.67 -37.40 6.94
N GLY A 971 0.51 -36.81 6.72
CA GLY A 971 1.34 -36.21 7.75
C GLY A 971 1.48 -34.71 7.52
N TYR A 972 1.35 -33.92 8.58
CA TYR A 972 1.46 -32.46 8.54
C TYR A 972 2.56 -31.97 9.49
N LEU A 973 3.22 -30.88 9.10
CA LEU A 973 4.14 -30.13 9.94
C LEU A 973 3.70 -28.67 10.03
N ALA A 974 3.46 -28.18 11.24
CA ALA A 974 2.89 -26.87 11.53
C ALA A 974 1.62 -26.56 10.71
N GLY A 975 0.78 -27.59 10.48
CA GLY A 975 -0.46 -27.50 9.70
C GLY A 975 -0.32 -27.66 8.19
N ASN A 976 0.89 -27.76 7.64
CA ASN A 976 1.12 -27.96 6.21
C ASN A 976 1.26 -29.45 5.86
N LEU A 977 0.61 -29.93 4.79
CA LEU A 977 0.74 -31.30 4.31
C LEU A 977 2.19 -31.57 3.88
N GLN A 978 2.79 -32.62 4.41
CA GLN A 978 4.17 -33.04 4.13
C GLN A 978 4.28 -34.48 3.61
N TRP A 979 3.23 -35.29 3.81
CA TRP A 979 3.21 -36.67 3.34
C TRP A 979 1.79 -37.11 3.05
N GLY A 980 1.62 -37.88 1.98
CA GLY A 980 0.38 -38.57 1.66
C GLY A 980 -0.57 -37.78 0.76
N ILE A 981 -1.74 -38.37 0.53
CA ILE A 981 -2.81 -37.89 -0.33
C ILE A 981 -4.06 -37.75 0.55
N GLU A 982 -4.70 -36.58 0.55
CA GLU A 982 -6.02 -36.41 1.17
C GLU A 982 -7.11 -37.05 0.27
N PRO A 983 -8.15 -37.68 0.84
CA PRO A 983 -9.19 -38.39 0.08
C PRO A 983 -10.14 -37.50 -0.73
#